data_AF-A0A938GMY1-F1
#
_entry.id   AF-A0A938GMY1-F1
#
_cell.length_a   1.000
_cell.length_b   1.000
_cell.length_c   1.000
_cell.angle_alpha   90.00
_cell.angle_beta   90.00
_cell.angle_gamma   90.00
#
_symmetry.space_group_name_H-M   'P 1'
#
loop_
_entity.id
_entity.type
_entity.pdbx_description
1 polymer ?
#
loop_
_entity_poly.entity_id
_entity_poly.type
_entity_poly.pdbx_seq_one_letter_code
_entity_poly.pdbx_strand_id
1 'polypeptide(L)'
;MNEAPALRIPTASTDASFAWTDVFESRHIGPCASELQSMLAACGCESMDELIRDTIPSDIRIQSPLCLPPAQGEHATLAELRNLSLLNKPARSFIGMGYHSCITPAVIQRNILENPGWYTQYTPYQAEIAQGRLEALLNFQTMVCDLTGMEIANASLLDEGTAVAEAMVMCQAISTDSSRPGVFLSDTLHPQTIAVVSARAEALGIPVHTRKNVTGAFEHPVFAAIVQYPATDGTLHNYEDFCRQARERGIKIVVAADLLSLAILRPPGEFGADAVAGSAQRFGVPLGFGGPHAGFLATRDAYKRNLPGRLVGVSKDSRGKPALRLTLQTREQHIRRERATSNICTAQVLLAVMASMYAAYHGPDGLRRIAQRVRSMTLALARGLSRLGCDVTNETFFDTLRIRPAVPTAQILQRAAEAGINLRVIDAGSLGISLDEATSAKDIETLLQIVAGTRQLPFKVEDLLAGEGFGLNPALLRTTPFLTHPVFNSYHSETEMLRYIRRLESRDLSLTHSMIPLGSCTMKLNAAAEMYPVTWGEIGGIHPFAPASQTEGYQELFRSLEQWLSNITGFAATSLQPNAGSQGEYAGLLVIRRYHERRGDGHRSICLIPTSAHGTNPASAVMAGMQVAAVACDALGNIDLADLESKARQHSKNLAALMVTYPSTHGVFEDTIREICRIIHSHGGQVYMDGANMNAQVGLCRPGDMGADVCHLNL
;
A
#
# COMPACT_ATOMS: atom_id res chain seq x y z
N MET A 1 12.76 -1.17 -62.37
CA MET A 1 11.46 -1.87 -62.27
C MET A 1 11.47 -2.52 -60.91
N ASN A 2 10.85 -1.80 -59.97
CA ASN A 2 10.94 -2.01 -58.53
C ASN A 2 9.79 -2.93 -58.12
N GLU A 3 10.09 -4.13 -57.66
CA GLU A 3 9.13 -4.93 -56.92
C GLU A 3 9.09 -4.41 -55.48
N ALA A 4 7.90 -3.98 -55.06
CA ALA A 4 7.59 -3.54 -53.71
C ALA A 4 7.82 -4.69 -52.71
N PRO A 5 8.27 -4.42 -51.47
CA PRO A 5 8.33 -5.44 -50.45
C PRO A 5 6.89 -5.84 -50.08
N ALA A 6 6.54 -7.07 -50.45
CA ALA A 6 5.27 -7.69 -50.13
C ALA A 6 5.04 -7.73 -48.61
N LEU A 7 3.82 -7.41 -48.20
CA LEU A 7 3.27 -7.73 -46.88
C LEU A 7 3.64 -9.17 -46.52
N ARG A 8 4.56 -9.37 -45.57
CA ARG A 8 4.66 -10.63 -44.85
C ARG A 8 3.46 -10.69 -43.90
N ILE A 9 2.33 -11.14 -44.44
CA ILE A 9 1.30 -11.79 -43.63
C ILE A 9 2.03 -12.94 -42.92
N PRO A 10 1.91 -13.09 -41.58
CA PRO A 10 2.45 -14.25 -40.90
C PRO A 10 1.91 -15.48 -41.63
N THR A 11 2.81 -16.28 -42.16
CA THR A 11 2.44 -17.59 -42.69
C THR A 11 1.98 -18.38 -41.48
N ALA A 12 0.65 -18.40 -41.29
CA ALA A 12 0.00 -19.35 -40.42
C ALA A 12 0.56 -20.71 -40.82
N SER A 13 1.26 -21.37 -39.89
CA SER A 13 1.43 -22.80 -39.99
C SER A 13 0.04 -23.37 -40.20
N THR A 14 -0.14 -24.12 -41.27
CA THR A 14 -1.39 -24.77 -41.66
C THR A 14 -1.74 -25.93 -40.72
N ASP A 15 -1.72 -25.68 -39.41
CA ASP A 15 -2.23 -26.53 -38.35
C ASP A 15 -3.12 -25.68 -37.41
N ALA A 16 -4.43 -25.98 -37.45
CA ALA A 16 -5.51 -25.61 -36.51
C ALA A 16 -6.07 -24.16 -36.48
N SER A 17 -7.07 -23.87 -37.32
CA SER A 17 -7.83 -22.60 -37.36
C SER A 17 -8.88 -22.42 -36.23
N PHE A 18 -8.59 -22.89 -35.02
CA PHE A 18 -9.49 -22.74 -33.85
C PHE A 18 -9.03 -21.65 -32.87
N ALA A 19 -7.87 -21.04 -33.09
CA ALA A 19 -7.35 -19.98 -32.23
C ALA A 19 -8.12 -18.65 -32.43
N TRP A 20 -8.29 -17.90 -31.33
CA TRP A 20 -8.80 -16.53 -31.39
C TRP A 20 -7.86 -15.64 -32.20
N THR A 21 -8.42 -14.63 -32.87
CA THR A 21 -7.68 -13.79 -33.82
C THR A 21 -7.14 -12.51 -33.21
N ASP A 22 -7.39 -12.25 -31.93
CA ASP A 22 -6.94 -11.05 -31.24
C ASP A 22 -5.45 -11.12 -30.86
N VAL A 23 -4.72 -10.03 -31.13
CA VAL A 23 -3.29 -9.88 -30.87
C VAL A 23 -3.06 -8.64 -30.01
N PHE A 24 -2.76 -8.84 -28.73
CA PHE A 24 -2.66 -7.76 -27.74
C PHE A 24 -1.56 -6.74 -28.08
N GLU A 25 -0.42 -7.18 -28.59
CA GLU A 25 0.72 -6.31 -28.94
C GLU A 25 0.28 -5.16 -29.86
N SER A 26 -0.55 -5.44 -30.87
CA SER A 26 -1.07 -4.45 -31.82
C SER A 26 -2.05 -3.43 -31.21
N ARG A 27 -2.54 -3.70 -29.99
CA ARG A 27 -3.39 -2.80 -29.21
C ARG A 27 -2.58 -2.00 -28.19
N HIS A 28 -1.51 -2.61 -27.67
CA HIS A 28 -0.64 -2.01 -26.67
C HIS A 28 0.38 -1.03 -27.28
N ILE A 29 1.00 -1.41 -28.40
CA ILE A 29 2.01 -0.59 -29.09
C ILE A 29 1.30 0.37 -30.04
N GLY A 30 1.48 1.68 -29.80
CA GLY A 30 0.83 2.72 -30.58
C GLY A 30 1.26 2.78 -32.05
N PRO A 31 2.56 2.90 -32.36
CA PRO A 31 3.03 3.05 -33.74
C PRO A 31 2.74 1.84 -34.62
N CYS A 32 2.11 2.06 -35.76
CA CYS A 32 1.97 1.05 -36.80
C CYS A 32 3.25 0.90 -37.65
N ALA A 33 3.33 -0.12 -38.51
CA ALA A 33 4.53 -0.40 -39.30
C ALA A 33 5.02 0.78 -40.16
N SER A 34 4.12 1.56 -40.76
CA SER A 34 4.51 2.74 -41.56
C SER A 34 5.02 3.90 -40.71
N GLU A 35 4.47 4.09 -39.51
CA GLU A 35 4.94 5.09 -38.56
C GLU A 35 6.31 4.70 -38.02
N LEU A 36 6.49 3.41 -37.67
CA LEU A 36 7.77 2.87 -37.23
C LEU A 36 8.87 3.09 -38.27
N GLN A 37 8.60 2.80 -39.55
CA GLN A 37 9.57 3.04 -40.61
C GLN A 37 9.93 4.53 -40.76
N SER A 38 8.94 5.41 -40.60
CA SER A 38 9.15 6.86 -40.64
C SER A 38 10.00 7.34 -39.46
N MET A 39 9.77 6.80 -38.27
CA MET A 39 10.54 7.08 -37.06
C MET A 39 11.98 6.57 -37.16
N LEU A 40 12.18 5.36 -37.69
CA LEU A 40 13.50 4.78 -37.94
C LEU A 40 14.30 5.65 -38.92
N ALA A 41 13.69 6.04 -40.04
CA ALA A 41 14.31 6.93 -41.01
C ALA A 41 14.69 8.29 -40.39
N ALA A 42 13.85 8.84 -39.51
CA ALA A 42 14.15 10.08 -38.78
C ALA A 42 15.31 9.94 -37.79
N CYS A 43 15.51 8.74 -37.22
CA CYS A 43 16.66 8.43 -36.37
C CYS A 43 17.93 8.06 -37.16
N GLY A 44 17.83 7.94 -38.49
CA GLY A 44 18.95 7.50 -39.34
C GLY A 44 19.24 6.01 -39.27
N CYS A 45 18.27 5.18 -38.85
CA CYS A 45 18.39 3.73 -38.77
C CYS A 45 17.52 3.05 -39.84
N GLU A 46 17.98 1.93 -40.39
CA GLU A 46 17.24 1.13 -41.36
C GLU A 46 16.30 0.11 -40.71
N SER A 47 16.55 -0.25 -39.44
CA SER A 47 15.79 -1.26 -38.70
C SER A 47 15.80 -1.02 -37.19
N MET A 48 14.86 -1.67 -36.48
CA MET A 48 14.87 -1.69 -35.01
C MET A 48 16.10 -2.37 -34.43
N ASP A 49 16.60 -3.42 -35.08
CA ASP A 49 17.81 -4.12 -34.64
C ASP A 49 19.04 -3.21 -34.70
N GLU A 50 19.14 -2.37 -35.73
CA GLU A 50 20.17 -1.34 -35.84
C GLU A 50 20.05 -0.29 -34.74
N LEU A 51 18.85 0.25 -34.50
CA LEU A 51 18.62 1.22 -33.43
C LEU A 51 19.00 0.64 -32.05
N ILE A 52 18.60 -0.60 -31.76
CA ILE A 52 18.96 -1.30 -30.52
C ILE A 52 20.48 -1.50 -30.45
N ARG A 53 21.11 -1.89 -31.57
CA ARG A 53 22.55 -2.13 -31.62
C ARG A 53 23.36 -0.86 -31.36
N ASP A 54 22.87 0.28 -31.82
CA ASP A 54 23.56 1.55 -31.69
C ASP A 54 23.24 2.24 -30.33
N THR A 55 22.21 1.77 -29.62
CA THR A 55 21.76 2.33 -28.33
C THR A 55 22.25 1.55 -27.12
N ILE A 56 22.16 0.22 -27.12
CA ILE A 56 22.42 -0.62 -25.94
C ILE A 56 23.81 -1.25 -26.05
N PRO A 57 24.72 -1.12 -25.07
CA PRO A 57 26.04 -1.76 -25.11
C PRO A 57 25.95 -3.27 -25.38
N SER A 58 26.83 -3.80 -26.25
CA SER A 58 26.72 -5.18 -26.76
C SER A 58 26.98 -6.25 -25.70
N ASP A 59 27.78 -5.94 -24.69
CA ASP A 59 28.21 -6.84 -23.61
C ASP A 59 27.13 -7.07 -22.53
N ILE A 60 26.06 -6.27 -22.51
CA ILE A 60 24.93 -6.43 -21.58
C ILE A 60 23.65 -6.96 -22.23
N ARG A 61 23.64 -7.11 -23.56
CA ARG A 61 22.47 -7.64 -24.28
C ARG A 61 22.26 -9.12 -23.98
N ILE A 62 21.00 -9.52 -23.86
CA ILE A 62 20.66 -10.94 -23.74
C ILE A 62 21.11 -11.70 -24.99
N GLN A 63 21.65 -12.89 -24.79
CA GLN A 63 22.12 -13.77 -25.86
C GLN A 63 21.05 -14.79 -26.28
N SER A 64 19.92 -14.82 -25.58
CA SER A 64 18.82 -15.75 -25.82
C SER A 64 17.50 -15.09 -25.45
N PRO A 65 16.39 -15.43 -26.12
CA PRO A 65 15.07 -14.93 -25.77
C PRO A 65 14.70 -15.23 -24.31
N LEU A 66 13.81 -14.42 -23.75
CA LEU A 66 13.24 -14.69 -22.44
C LEU A 66 12.50 -16.04 -22.44
N CYS A 67 12.65 -16.79 -21.35
CA CYS A 67 11.94 -18.06 -21.16
C CYS A 67 10.59 -17.76 -20.51
N LEU A 68 9.64 -17.32 -21.33
CA LEU A 68 8.27 -17.01 -20.94
C LEU A 68 7.28 -17.93 -21.69
N PRO A 69 6.06 -18.13 -21.16
CA PRO A 69 5.01 -18.81 -21.91
C PRO A 69 4.72 -18.11 -23.25
N PRO A 70 4.20 -18.84 -24.24
CA PRO A 70 3.73 -18.23 -25.49
C PRO A 70 2.71 -17.12 -25.21
N ALA A 71 2.81 -16.02 -25.97
CA ALA A 71 1.88 -14.91 -25.86
C ALA A 71 0.44 -15.36 -26.17
N GLN A 72 -0.52 -14.81 -25.44
CA GLN A 72 -1.94 -15.05 -25.63
C GLN A 72 -2.67 -13.75 -26.02
N GLY A 73 -3.80 -13.89 -26.71
CA GLY A 73 -4.75 -12.79 -26.92
C GLY A 73 -5.42 -12.36 -25.60
N GLU A 74 -6.07 -11.22 -25.62
CA GLU A 74 -6.87 -10.69 -24.51
C GLU A 74 -7.97 -11.68 -24.09
N HIS A 75 -8.67 -12.28 -25.06
CA HIS A 75 -9.78 -13.18 -24.75
C HIS A 75 -9.32 -14.46 -24.05
N ALA A 76 -8.25 -15.08 -24.55
CA ALA A 76 -7.67 -16.28 -23.95
C ALA A 76 -7.10 -15.99 -22.55
N THR A 77 -6.40 -14.86 -22.40
CA THR A 77 -5.84 -14.42 -21.11
C THR A 77 -6.93 -14.21 -20.06
N LEU A 78 -8.05 -13.54 -20.41
CA LEU A 78 -9.17 -13.35 -19.50
C LEU A 78 -9.83 -14.68 -19.11
N ALA A 79 -9.95 -15.62 -20.03
CA ALA A 79 -10.49 -16.95 -19.73
C ALA A 79 -9.56 -17.73 -18.77
N GLU A 80 -8.25 -17.67 -18.98
CA GLU A 80 -7.27 -18.29 -18.09
C GLU A 80 -7.29 -17.65 -16.69
N LEU A 81 -7.25 -16.32 -16.61
CA LEU A 81 -7.36 -15.60 -15.34
C LEU A 81 -8.68 -15.90 -14.63
N ARG A 82 -9.77 -16.06 -15.38
CA ARG A 82 -11.06 -16.44 -14.78
C ARG A 82 -10.98 -17.83 -14.17
N ASN A 83 -10.37 -18.81 -14.85
CA ASN A 83 -10.16 -20.15 -14.31
C ASN A 83 -9.26 -20.13 -13.06
N LEU A 84 -8.18 -19.36 -13.06
CA LEU A 84 -7.31 -19.17 -11.90
C LEU A 84 -8.06 -18.56 -10.73
N SER A 85 -8.86 -17.51 -10.97
CA SER A 85 -9.60 -16.85 -9.89
C SER A 85 -10.64 -17.78 -9.24
N LEU A 86 -11.26 -18.69 -10.00
CA LEU A 86 -12.20 -19.69 -9.46
C LEU A 86 -11.55 -20.74 -8.53
N LEU A 87 -10.21 -20.82 -8.47
CA LEU A 87 -9.50 -21.64 -7.48
C LEU A 87 -9.49 -20.97 -6.09
N ASN A 88 -9.68 -19.65 -6.03
CA ASN A 88 -9.92 -18.98 -4.77
C ASN A 88 -11.33 -19.30 -4.27
N LYS A 89 -11.47 -19.40 -2.94
CA LYS A 89 -12.74 -19.72 -2.27
C LYS A 89 -13.12 -18.55 -1.36
N PRO A 90 -13.81 -17.53 -1.88
CA PRO A 90 -14.33 -16.45 -1.06
C PRO A 90 -15.19 -16.99 0.08
N ALA A 91 -14.84 -16.60 1.30
CA ALA A 91 -15.50 -16.99 2.53
C ALA A 91 -15.90 -15.75 3.32
N ARG A 92 -16.96 -15.83 4.13
CA ARG A 92 -17.30 -14.76 5.08
C ARG A 92 -16.22 -14.73 6.17
N SER A 93 -15.32 -13.75 6.08
CA SER A 93 -14.16 -13.67 6.95
C SER A 93 -14.38 -12.67 8.08
N PHE A 94 -14.52 -13.17 9.31
CA PHE A 94 -14.64 -12.38 10.54
C PHE A 94 -13.32 -12.34 11.31
N ILE A 95 -12.19 -12.39 10.59
CA ILE A 95 -10.84 -12.40 11.18
C ILE A 95 -10.50 -11.03 11.79
N GLY A 96 -10.88 -9.94 11.11
CA GLY A 96 -10.52 -8.56 11.49
C GLY A 96 -9.04 -8.28 11.25
N MET A 97 -8.30 -7.94 12.31
CA MET A 97 -6.86 -7.61 12.21
C MET A 97 -6.56 -6.48 11.22
N GLY A 98 -7.44 -5.48 11.15
CA GLY A 98 -7.27 -4.28 10.29
C GLY A 98 -7.96 -4.37 8.94
N TYR A 99 -8.55 -5.53 8.59
CA TYR A 99 -9.27 -5.75 7.34
C TYR A 99 -10.69 -6.22 7.61
N HIS A 100 -11.68 -5.51 7.05
CA HIS A 100 -13.09 -5.78 7.31
C HIS A 100 -13.86 -5.71 6.00
N SER A 101 -14.79 -6.65 5.77
CA SER A 101 -15.58 -6.59 4.54
C SER A 101 -16.46 -5.33 4.57
N CYS A 102 -16.44 -4.57 3.49
CA CYS A 102 -17.31 -3.40 3.34
C CYS A 102 -18.08 -3.49 2.03
N ILE A 103 -19.09 -2.64 1.90
CA ILE A 103 -19.88 -2.53 0.68
C ILE A 103 -19.32 -1.38 -0.14
N THR A 104 -18.61 -1.69 -1.22
CA THR A 104 -18.22 -0.67 -2.20
C THR A 104 -19.48 -0.18 -2.92
N PRO A 105 -19.86 1.11 -2.82
CA PRO A 105 -21.04 1.60 -3.52
C PRO A 105 -20.85 1.43 -5.03
N ALA A 106 -21.82 0.82 -5.71
CA ALA A 106 -21.72 0.49 -7.14
C ALA A 106 -21.41 1.72 -8.02
N VAL A 107 -21.94 2.88 -7.66
CA VAL A 107 -21.65 4.16 -8.34
C VAL A 107 -20.18 4.57 -8.21
N ILE A 108 -19.52 4.27 -7.09
CA ILE A 108 -18.09 4.55 -6.88
C ILE A 108 -17.24 3.52 -7.61
N GLN A 109 -17.56 2.22 -7.50
CA GLN A 109 -16.83 1.17 -8.22
C GLN A 109 -16.82 1.45 -9.73
N ARG A 110 -18.00 1.64 -10.32
CA ARG A 110 -18.14 1.82 -11.77
C ARG A 110 -17.53 3.12 -12.28
N ASN A 111 -17.71 4.23 -11.56
CA ASN A 111 -17.37 5.56 -12.09
C ASN A 111 -16.02 6.10 -11.60
N ILE A 112 -15.33 5.38 -10.70
CA ILE A 112 -13.97 5.71 -10.24
C ILE A 112 -13.02 4.54 -10.46
N LEU A 113 -13.23 3.40 -9.79
CA LEU A 113 -12.29 2.27 -9.86
C LEU A 113 -12.20 1.66 -11.27
N GLU A 114 -13.33 1.56 -11.96
CA GLU A 114 -13.44 1.01 -13.32
C GLU A 114 -13.46 2.12 -14.40
N ASN A 115 -13.10 3.36 -14.04
CA ASN A 115 -13.09 4.49 -14.97
C ASN A 115 -11.65 4.97 -15.26
N PRO A 116 -11.15 4.82 -16.51
CA PRO A 116 -9.80 5.26 -16.87
C PRO A 116 -9.57 6.77 -16.70
N GLY A 117 -10.64 7.58 -16.66
CA GLY A 117 -10.56 8.99 -16.30
C GLY A 117 -10.12 9.27 -14.86
N TRP A 118 -10.06 8.25 -13.99
CA TRP A 118 -9.62 8.34 -12.60
C TRP A 118 -8.32 7.59 -12.28
N TYR A 119 -8.02 6.49 -12.99
CA TYR A 119 -6.87 5.65 -12.69
C TYR A 119 -5.66 5.81 -13.64
N THR A 120 -5.80 6.53 -14.76
CA THR A 120 -4.70 6.65 -15.75
C THR A 120 -3.83 7.90 -15.57
N GLN A 121 -4.30 8.90 -14.81
CA GLN A 121 -3.47 10.03 -14.41
C GLN A 121 -2.54 9.66 -13.25
N TYR A 122 -1.46 10.42 -13.12
CA TYR A 122 -0.49 10.25 -12.04
C TYR A 122 -0.57 11.37 -10.99
N THR A 123 0.48 11.50 -10.19
CA THR A 123 0.64 12.56 -9.18
C THR A 123 0.22 13.93 -9.75
N PRO A 124 -0.55 14.76 -9.01
CA PRO A 124 -0.98 16.08 -9.45
C PRO A 124 0.16 17.12 -9.41
N TYR A 125 1.26 16.86 -10.14
CA TYR A 125 2.39 17.79 -10.27
C TYR A 125 1.96 19.10 -10.95
N GLN A 126 1.13 18.98 -12.00
CA GLN A 126 0.53 20.11 -12.71
C GLN A 126 -0.87 20.38 -12.13
N ALA A 127 -0.94 21.27 -11.15
CA ALA A 127 -2.14 21.44 -10.32
C ALA A 127 -3.35 21.96 -11.11
N GLU A 128 -3.11 22.80 -12.11
CA GLU A 128 -4.13 23.46 -12.94
C GLU A 128 -4.98 22.47 -13.74
N ILE A 129 -4.41 21.30 -14.08
CA ILE A 129 -5.06 20.20 -14.81
C ILE A 129 -5.26 18.97 -13.91
N ALA A 130 -5.39 19.19 -12.61
CA ALA A 130 -5.53 18.16 -11.59
C ALA A 130 -6.45 18.56 -10.43
N GLN A 131 -7.28 19.59 -10.61
CA GLN A 131 -8.12 20.13 -9.54
C GLN A 131 -9.17 19.13 -9.04
N GLY A 132 -9.61 18.20 -9.89
CA GLY A 132 -10.55 17.15 -9.54
C GLY A 132 -10.02 16.21 -8.47
N ARG A 133 -8.91 15.51 -8.76
CA ARG A 133 -8.29 14.62 -7.76
C ARG A 133 -7.70 15.35 -6.57
N LEU A 134 -7.23 16.59 -6.73
CA LEU A 134 -6.81 17.42 -5.60
C LEU A 134 -7.99 17.73 -4.65
N GLU A 135 -9.19 18.00 -5.18
CA GLU A 135 -10.38 18.22 -4.36
C GLU A 135 -10.79 16.95 -3.62
N ALA A 136 -10.79 15.80 -4.30
CA ALA A 136 -11.07 14.51 -3.66
C ALA A 136 -10.04 14.15 -2.56
N LEU A 137 -8.76 14.44 -2.77
CA LEU A 137 -7.73 14.27 -1.74
C LEU A 137 -7.88 15.25 -0.58
N LEU A 138 -8.33 16.48 -0.83
CA LEU A 138 -8.65 17.42 0.26
C LEU A 138 -9.87 16.94 1.06
N ASN A 139 -10.87 16.34 0.41
CA ASN A 139 -11.98 15.69 1.08
C ASN A 139 -11.49 14.52 1.95
N PHE A 140 -10.57 13.70 1.44
CA PHE A 140 -9.95 12.63 2.23
C PHE A 140 -9.25 13.18 3.48
N GLN A 141 -8.42 14.21 3.33
CA GLN A 141 -7.75 14.84 4.47
C GLN A 141 -8.75 15.40 5.49
N THR A 142 -9.80 16.09 5.02
CA THR A 142 -10.84 16.66 5.86
C THR A 142 -11.60 15.56 6.62
N MET A 143 -11.95 14.48 5.93
CA MET A 143 -12.61 13.32 6.52
C MET A 143 -11.77 12.69 7.63
N VAL A 144 -10.46 12.49 7.38
CA VAL A 144 -9.55 11.92 8.38
C VAL A 144 -9.41 12.87 9.58
N CYS A 145 -9.21 14.18 9.36
CA CYS A 145 -9.14 15.16 10.45
C CYS A 145 -10.39 15.14 11.34
N ASP A 146 -11.58 15.25 10.73
CA ASP A 146 -12.85 15.29 11.44
C ASP A 146 -13.10 13.99 12.24
N LEU A 147 -12.81 12.82 11.65
CA LEU A 147 -13.03 11.54 12.33
C LEU A 147 -12.03 11.32 13.48
N THR A 148 -10.77 11.72 13.31
CA THR A 148 -9.71 11.50 14.30
C THR A 148 -9.61 12.61 15.36
N GLY A 149 -10.25 13.76 15.13
CA GLY A 149 -10.11 14.95 15.97
C GLY A 149 -8.73 15.61 15.84
N MET A 150 -8.03 15.38 14.74
CA MET A 150 -6.71 15.96 14.44
C MET A 150 -6.83 17.23 13.59
N GLU A 151 -5.76 18.01 13.53
CA GLU A 151 -5.75 19.32 12.86
C GLU A 151 -5.31 19.23 11.39
N ILE A 152 -4.47 18.26 11.05
CA ILE A 152 -3.94 18.05 9.70
C ILE A 152 -3.77 16.56 9.39
N ALA A 153 -4.02 16.17 8.14
CA ALA A 153 -3.82 14.81 7.63
C ALA A 153 -3.14 14.85 6.25
N ASN A 154 -2.38 13.80 5.92
CA ASN A 154 -1.73 13.69 4.60
C ASN A 154 -2.66 13.10 3.52
N ALA A 155 -2.21 13.16 2.27
CA ALA A 155 -2.91 12.63 1.10
C ALA A 155 -2.54 11.16 0.84
N SER A 156 -2.69 10.37 1.90
CA SER A 156 -2.45 8.94 2.07
C SER A 156 -1.00 8.46 2.25
N LEU A 157 -0.90 7.26 2.81
CA LEU A 157 0.27 6.37 2.94
C LEU A 157 -0.09 4.99 2.37
N LEU A 158 0.84 4.03 2.49
CA LEU A 158 0.78 2.74 1.79
C LEU A 158 -0.17 1.72 2.43
N ASP A 159 -0.16 1.61 3.75
CA ASP A 159 -1.01 0.73 4.56
C ASP A 159 -0.95 1.17 6.03
N GLU A 160 -1.67 0.48 6.93
CA GLU A 160 -1.64 0.81 8.37
C GLU A 160 -0.26 0.62 9.01
N GLY A 161 0.42 -0.50 8.73
CA GLY A 161 1.69 -0.83 9.38
C GLY A 161 2.77 0.20 9.07
N THR A 162 2.88 0.59 7.80
CA THR A 162 3.77 1.65 7.32
C THR A 162 3.34 3.01 7.84
N ALA A 163 2.04 3.32 7.90
CA ALA A 163 1.56 4.59 8.47
C ALA A 163 1.92 4.76 9.96
N VAL A 164 1.81 3.69 10.75
CA VAL A 164 2.22 3.70 12.16
C VAL A 164 3.74 3.79 12.30
N ALA A 165 4.51 3.12 11.44
CA ALA A 165 5.97 3.24 11.42
C ALA A 165 6.42 4.67 11.06
N GLU A 166 5.73 5.33 10.13
CA GLU A 166 5.97 6.73 9.79
C GLU A 166 5.60 7.68 10.93
N ALA A 167 4.52 7.40 11.67
CA ALA A 167 4.16 8.16 12.87
C ALA A 167 5.24 8.05 13.97
N MET A 168 5.85 6.87 14.13
CA MET A 168 6.99 6.67 15.03
C MET A 168 8.19 7.55 14.62
N VAL A 169 8.58 7.52 13.34
CA VAL A 169 9.71 8.32 12.82
C VAL A 169 9.41 9.82 12.94
N MET A 170 8.19 10.25 12.65
CA MET A 170 7.74 11.62 12.85
C MET A 170 7.90 12.03 14.33
N CYS A 171 7.46 11.19 15.27
CA CYS A 171 7.61 11.47 16.71
C CYS A 171 9.07 11.51 17.16
N GLN A 172 9.93 10.65 16.60
CA GLN A 172 11.36 10.69 16.85
C GLN A 172 11.96 12.03 16.40
N ALA A 173 11.63 12.48 15.19
CA ALA A 173 12.13 13.75 14.65
C ALA A 173 11.63 15.00 15.41
N ILE A 174 10.47 14.89 16.08
CA ILE A 174 9.90 15.96 16.91
C ILE A 174 10.50 15.93 18.33
N SER A 175 10.87 14.76 18.84
CA SER A 175 11.49 14.61 20.15
C SER A 175 12.91 15.16 20.13
N THR A 176 13.18 16.18 20.94
CA THR A 176 14.51 16.78 21.08
C THR A 176 15.32 16.21 22.24
N ASP A 177 14.73 15.29 23.01
CA ASP A 177 15.34 14.74 24.22
C ASP A 177 16.05 13.41 23.93
N SER A 178 17.37 13.47 23.83
CA SER A 178 18.22 12.32 23.58
C SER A 178 18.28 11.32 24.75
N SER A 179 17.79 11.68 25.94
CA SER A 179 17.71 10.74 27.07
C SER A 179 16.61 9.69 26.90
N ARG A 180 15.75 9.82 25.87
CA ARG A 180 14.60 8.96 25.58
C ARG A 180 14.68 8.31 24.20
N PRO A 181 15.63 7.37 23.97
CA PRO A 181 15.90 6.85 22.64
C PRO A 181 14.86 5.82 22.14
N GLY A 182 14.07 5.22 23.04
CA GLY A 182 13.21 4.09 22.69
C GLY A 182 11.80 4.44 22.24
N VAL A 183 11.08 3.43 21.77
CA VAL A 183 9.63 3.48 21.49
C VAL A 183 8.92 2.37 22.28
N PHE A 184 7.75 2.70 22.82
CA PHE A 184 6.86 1.71 23.42
C PHE A 184 5.81 1.23 22.41
N LEU A 185 5.69 -0.09 22.24
CA LEU A 185 4.65 -0.72 21.43
C LEU A 185 3.71 -1.53 22.33
N SER A 186 2.43 -1.18 22.31
CA SER A 186 1.39 -1.98 22.99
C SER A 186 1.09 -3.25 22.21
N ASP A 187 0.85 -4.37 22.90
CA ASP A 187 0.34 -5.61 22.26
C ASP A 187 -1.13 -5.49 21.79
N THR A 188 -1.80 -4.39 22.13
CA THR A 188 -3.10 -4.04 21.55
C THR A 188 -3.03 -3.79 20.05
N LEU A 189 -1.85 -3.50 19.50
CA LEU A 189 -1.63 -3.31 18.06
C LEU A 189 -1.87 -4.60 17.27
N HIS A 190 -2.20 -4.46 15.99
CA HIS A 190 -2.23 -5.62 15.11
C HIS A 190 -0.83 -6.26 14.97
N PRO A 191 -0.71 -7.61 14.92
CA PRO A 191 0.59 -8.28 14.87
C PRO A 191 1.47 -7.83 13.69
N GLN A 192 0.88 -7.63 12.52
CA GLN A 192 1.60 -7.12 11.35
C GLN A 192 2.06 -5.68 11.51
N THR A 193 1.29 -4.84 12.23
CA THR A 193 1.70 -3.47 12.57
C THR A 193 2.92 -3.49 13.49
N ILE A 194 2.92 -4.35 14.52
CA ILE A 194 4.08 -4.53 15.40
C ILE A 194 5.31 -4.97 14.58
N ALA A 195 5.15 -5.93 13.66
CA ALA A 195 6.25 -6.42 12.83
C ALA A 195 6.86 -5.32 11.95
N VAL A 196 6.03 -4.53 11.25
CA VAL A 196 6.50 -3.44 10.37
C VAL A 196 7.18 -2.34 11.17
N VAL A 197 6.59 -1.91 12.29
CA VAL A 197 7.16 -0.86 13.15
C VAL A 197 8.47 -1.34 13.78
N SER A 198 8.54 -2.59 14.25
CA SER A 198 9.76 -3.16 14.84
C SER A 198 10.88 -3.28 13.81
N ALA A 199 10.58 -3.71 12.58
CA ALA A 199 11.57 -3.76 11.51
C ALA A 199 12.10 -2.37 11.15
N ARG A 200 11.23 -1.34 11.11
CA ARG A 200 11.65 0.06 10.92
C ARG A 200 12.51 0.56 12.07
N ALA A 201 12.12 0.27 13.31
CA ALA A 201 12.85 0.67 14.50
C ALA A 201 14.25 0.02 14.56
N GLU A 202 14.34 -1.29 14.30
CA GLU A 202 15.61 -2.02 14.23
C GLU A 202 16.55 -1.46 13.16
N ALA A 203 16.00 -1.11 11.99
CA ALA A 203 16.76 -0.50 10.92
C ALA A 203 17.43 0.82 11.38
N LEU A 204 16.69 1.63 12.12
CA LEU A 204 17.13 2.94 12.63
C LEU A 204 17.87 2.87 13.97
N GLY A 205 18.06 1.68 14.55
CA GLY A 205 18.70 1.50 15.86
C GLY A 205 17.86 2.03 17.04
N ILE A 206 16.54 2.08 16.90
CA ILE A 206 15.60 2.53 17.93
C ILE A 206 15.25 1.34 18.86
N PRO A 207 15.53 1.42 20.18
CA PRO A 207 15.10 0.39 21.12
C PRO A 207 13.57 0.25 21.16
N VAL A 208 13.07 -0.97 20.99
CA VAL A 208 11.63 -1.28 21.04
C VAL A 208 11.29 -1.94 22.38
N HIS A 209 10.32 -1.37 23.09
CA HIS A 209 9.81 -1.93 24.34
C HIS A 209 8.36 -2.37 24.15
N THR A 210 8.14 -3.68 24.03
CA THR A 210 6.79 -4.26 23.92
C THR A 210 6.29 -4.73 25.29
N ARG A 211 5.02 -4.43 25.62
CA ARG A 211 4.35 -4.92 26.84
C ARG A 211 2.90 -5.29 26.56
N LYS A 212 2.38 -6.20 27.41
CA LYS A 212 0.99 -6.68 27.36
C LYS A 212 -0.06 -5.70 27.87
N ASN A 213 0.37 -4.74 28.69
CA ASN A 213 -0.52 -3.76 29.30
C ASN A 213 0.13 -2.39 29.16
N VAL A 214 -0.70 -1.35 29.05
CA VAL A 214 -0.24 0.04 29.06
C VAL A 214 0.28 0.47 30.45
N THR A 215 -0.02 -0.29 31.50
CA THR A 215 0.54 -0.10 32.85
C THR A 215 2.06 -0.31 32.82
N GLY A 216 2.83 0.65 33.32
CA GLY A 216 4.30 0.59 33.31
C GLY A 216 4.94 0.90 31.95
N ALA A 217 4.17 1.36 30.95
CA ALA A 217 4.68 1.69 29.61
C ALA A 217 5.84 2.71 29.61
N PHE A 218 5.95 3.51 30.67
CA PHE A 218 6.89 4.62 30.80
C PHE A 218 8.02 4.34 31.82
N GLU A 219 8.25 3.08 32.18
CA GLU A 219 9.43 2.66 32.99
C GLU A 219 10.74 2.78 32.20
N HIS A 220 10.66 2.65 30.87
CA HIS A 220 11.80 2.79 29.96
C HIS A 220 11.86 4.21 29.38
N PRO A 221 13.07 4.70 29.03
CA PRO A 221 13.25 6.01 28.41
C PRO A 221 12.78 6.00 26.95
N VAL A 222 11.50 6.30 26.73
CA VAL A 222 10.86 6.29 25.39
C VAL A 222 10.44 7.68 24.93
N PHE A 223 10.62 8.00 23.64
CA PHE A 223 10.14 9.26 23.06
C PHE A 223 8.67 9.20 22.64
N ALA A 224 8.18 8.00 22.31
CA ALA A 224 6.80 7.77 21.90
C ALA A 224 6.23 6.46 22.45
N ALA A 225 4.91 6.42 22.59
CA ALA A 225 4.15 5.23 22.90
C ALA A 225 3.01 5.05 21.88
N ILE A 226 2.87 3.82 21.39
CA ILE A 226 1.94 3.48 20.31
C ILE A 226 0.92 2.46 20.81
N VAL A 227 -0.36 2.80 20.68
CA VAL A 227 -1.52 1.97 21.10
C VAL A 227 -2.53 1.84 19.96
N GLN A 228 -3.45 0.87 20.05
CA GLN A 228 -4.54 0.69 19.09
C GLN A 228 -5.90 1.03 19.73
N TYR A 229 -6.81 1.61 18.94
CA TYR A 229 -8.15 1.97 19.37
C TYR A 229 -9.20 1.75 18.24
N PRO A 230 -10.05 0.71 18.32
CA PRO A 230 -10.10 -0.37 19.31
C PRO A 230 -8.85 -1.27 19.29
N ALA A 231 -8.60 -2.04 20.35
CA ALA A 231 -7.50 -3.01 20.38
C ALA A 231 -7.69 -4.14 19.35
N THR A 232 -6.61 -4.85 19.02
CA THR A 232 -6.63 -5.93 18.03
C THR A 232 -7.60 -7.06 18.39
N ASP A 233 -7.87 -7.30 19.67
CA ASP A 233 -8.83 -8.31 20.14
C ASP A 233 -10.25 -7.75 20.36
N GLY A 234 -10.47 -6.49 20.01
CA GLY A 234 -11.73 -5.77 20.10
C GLY A 234 -11.93 -4.99 21.39
N THR A 235 -11.03 -5.10 22.36
CA THR A 235 -11.15 -4.37 23.64
C THR A 235 -11.11 -2.86 23.42
N LEU A 236 -12.08 -2.14 23.98
CA LEU A 236 -12.09 -0.67 24.04
C LEU A 236 -11.47 -0.19 25.35
N HIS A 237 -10.27 0.36 25.26
CA HIS A 237 -9.59 0.99 26.39
C HIS A 237 -9.92 2.48 26.50
N ASN A 238 -10.05 2.99 27.72
CA ASN A 238 -9.99 4.42 27.97
C ASN A 238 -8.52 4.83 28.18
N TYR A 239 -7.94 5.50 27.18
CA TYR A 239 -6.54 5.95 27.22
C TYR A 239 -6.33 7.34 27.82
N GLU A 240 -7.36 8.01 28.38
CA GLU A 240 -7.25 9.38 28.88
C GLU A 240 -6.13 9.54 29.93
N ASP A 241 -6.10 8.68 30.95
CA ASP A 241 -5.04 8.69 31.97
C ASP A 241 -3.67 8.29 31.43
N PHE A 242 -3.63 7.36 30.46
CA PHE A 242 -2.40 6.95 29.79
C PHE A 242 -1.78 8.11 29.01
N CYS A 243 -2.59 8.81 28.21
CA CYS A 243 -2.18 9.99 27.45
C CYS A 243 -1.75 11.14 28.36
N ARG A 244 -2.46 11.36 29.48
CA ARG A 244 -2.10 12.36 30.48
C ARG A 244 -0.71 12.09 31.07
N GLN A 245 -0.45 10.86 31.51
CA GLN A 245 0.85 10.45 32.07
C GLN A 245 1.99 10.56 31.04
N ALA A 246 1.73 10.19 29.78
CA ALA A 246 2.72 10.36 28.71
C ALA A 246 3.09 11.83 28.52
N ARG A 247 2.08 12.71 28.46
CA ARG A 247 2.26 14.15 28.27
C ARG A 247 3.03 14.80 29.42
N GLU A 248 2.73 14.42 30.68
CA GLU A 248 3.47 14.87 31.87
C GLU A 248 4.97 14.52 31.80
N ARG A 249 5.32 13.45 31.07
CA ARG A 249 6.69 13.00 30.81
C ARG A 249 7.26 13.45 29.46
N GLY A 250 6.51 14.25 28.70
CA GLY A 250 6.88 14.72 27.36
C GLY A 250 6.95 13.61 26.29
N ILE A 251 6.31 12.47 26.50
CA ILE A 251 6.27 11.32 25.59
C ILE A 251 5.13 11.52 24.59
N LYS A 252 5.40 11.31 23.30
CA LYS A 252 4.40 11.44 22.23
C LYS A 252 3.47 10.24 22.17
N ILE A 253 2.19 10.48 21.91
CA ILE A 253 1.21 9.41 21.77
C ILE A 253 0.80 9.23 20.30
N VAL A 254 0.97 8.01 19.81
CA VAL A 254 0.44 7.55 18.52
C VAL A 254 -0.69 6.58 18.77
N VAL A 255 -1.83 6.81 18.12
CA VAL A 255 -2.98 5.90 18.16
C VAL A 255 -3.25 5.34 16.78
N ALA A 256 -3.13 4.03 16.62
CA ALA A 256 -3.64 3.32 15.45
C ALA A 256 -5.15 3.13 15.60
N ALA A 257 -5.98 3.68 14.69
CA ALA A 257 -7.42 3.78 14.88
C ALA A 257 -8.25 3.38 13.65
N ASP A 258 -9.43 2.81 13.91
CA ASP A 258 -10.41 2.44 12.89
C ASP A 258 -11.40 3.59 12.63
N LEU A 259 -11.44 4.13 11.40
CA LEU A 259 -12.27 5.28 11.05
C LEU A 259 -13.78 5.06 11.22
N LEU A 260 -14.30 3.84 11.02
CA LEU A 260 -15.73 3.56 11.18
C LEU A 260 -16.11 3.57 12.66
N SER A 261 -15.27 3.01 13.52
CA SER A 261 -15.47 3.04 14.97
C SER A 261 -15.57 4.48 15.49
N LEU A 262 -14.76 5.39 14.94
CA LEU A 262 -14.74 6.80 15.32
C LEU A 262 -15.98 7.59 14.89
N ALA A 263 -16.90 7.00 14.11
CA ALA A 263 -18.21 7.60 13.87
C ALA A 263 -19.10 7.62 15.13
N ILE A 264 -18.82 6.75 16.11
CA ILE A 264 -19.56 6.64 17.38
C ILE A 264 -18.69 6.69 18.64
N LEU A 265 -17.37 6.50 18.51
CA LEU A 265 -16.43 6.55 19.63
C LEU A 265 -15.74 7.92 19.74
N ARG A 266 -15.47 8.36 20.98
CA ARG A 266 -14.67 9.56 21.28
C ARG A 266 -13.35 9.46 20.51
N PRO A 267 -13.02 10.43 19.65
CA PRO A 267 -11.86 10.32 18.77
C PRO A 267 -10.54 10.62 19.49
N PRO A 268 -9.39 10.09 19.01
CA PRO A 268 -8.12 10.21 19.72
C PRO A 268 -7.62 11.63 19.99
N GLY A 269 -7.98 12.60 19.15
CA GLY A 269 -7.66 14.01 19.40
C GLY A 269 -8.25 14.56 20.70
N GLU A 270 -9.41 14.07 21.11
CA GLU A 270 -10.11 14.56 22.31
C GLU A 270 -9.54 13.98 23.61
N PHE A 271 -8.85 12.85 23.56
CA PHE A 271 -8.18 12.25 24.73
C PHE A 271 -6.65 12.37 24.67
N GLY A 272 -6.12 13.19 23.76
CA GLY A 272 -4.75 13.68 23.86
C GLY A 272 -3.70 12.99 23.00
N ALA A 273 -4.08 12.30 21.92
CA ALA A 273 -3.11 11.80 20.95
C ALA A 273 -2.30 12.93 20.29
N ASP A 274 -1.05 12.66 19.92
CA ASP A 274 -0.23 13.56 19.09
C ASP A 274 -0.33 13.19 17.60
N ALA A 275 -0.52 11.92 17.29
CA ALA A 275 -0.74 11.42 15.94
C ALA A 275 -1.74 10.26 15.93
N VAL A 276 -2.49 10.14 14.83
CA VAL A 276 -3.43 9.06 14.59
C VAL A 276 -3.17 8.47 13.21
N ALA A 277 -2.98 7.16 13.15
CA ALA A 277 -2.72 6.44 11.91
C ALA A 277 -3.70 5.27 11.76
N GLY A 278 -3.80 4.70 10.57
CA GLY A 278 -4.69 3.56 10.34
C GLY A 278 -4.93 3.29 8.86
N SER A 279 -5.89 2.42 8.58
CA SER A 279 -6.38 2.13 7.23
C SER A 279 -7.74 2.79 6.96
N ALA A 280 -7.92 3.31 5.76
CA ALA A 280 -9.22 3.76 5.26
C ALA A 280 -9.99 2.66 4.48
N GLN A 281 -9.51 1.40 4.49
CA GLN A 281 -10.04 0.31 3.68
C GLN A 281 -11.56 0.12 3.80
N ARG A 282 -12.08 0.04 5.02
CA ARG A 282 -13.50 -0.28 5.25
C ARG A 282 -14.47 0.85 4.85
N PHE A 283 -13.95 1.96 4.31
CA PHE A 283 -14.76 2.99 3.66
C PHE A 283 -14.87 2.68 2.16
N GLY A 284 -15.54 1.57 1.85
CA GLY A 284 -15.92 1.21 0.49
C GLY A 284 -14.77 0.79 -0.42
N VAL A 285 -13.69 0.22 0.10
CA VAL A 285 -12.61 -0.37 -0.70
C VAL A 285 -12.55 -1.89 -0.48
N PRO A 286 -12.52 -2.74 -1.52
CA PRO A 286 -12.48 -4.20 -1.38
C PRO A 286 -11.32 -4.70 -0.50
N LEU A 287 -11.44 -5.91 0.07
CA LEU A 287 -10.38 -6.52 0.88
C LEU A 287 -9.08 -6.73 0.10
N GLY A 288 -9.18 -7.08 -1.18
CA GLY A 288 -8.05 -7.11 -2.12
C GLY A 288 -6.91 -8.05 -1.73
N PHE A 289 -7.19 -9.07 -0.90
CA PHE A 289 -6.17 -9.96 -0.33
C PHE A 289 -4.96 -9.22 0.27
N GLY A 290 -5.20 -8.02 0.82
CA GLY A 290 -4.19 -7.18 1.47
C GLY A 290 -4.10 -5.75 0.93
N GLY A 291 -4.60 -5.49 -0.28
CA GLY A 291 -4.57 -4.14 -0.85
C GLY A 291 -5.04 -4.05 -2.31
N PRO A 292 -4.93 -2.86 -2.91
CA PRO A 292 -4.41 -1.63 -2.31
C PRO A 292 -5.43 -0.94 -1.39
N HIS A 293 -4.95 -0.30 -0.31
CA HIS A 293 -5.77 0.51 0.60
C HIS A 293 -5.03 1.77 1.01
N ALA A 294 -5.73 2.89 1.14
CA ALA A 294 -5.10 4.11 1.65
C ALA A 294 -4.84 4.01 3.16
N GLY A 295 -3.56 3.93 3.54
CA GLY A 295 -3.13 4.27 4.89
C GLY A 295 -3.32 5.76 5.14
N PHE A 296 -3.60 6.18 6.37
CA PHE A 296 -3.69 7.60 6.73
C PHE A 296 -2.78 7.93 7.90
N LEU A 297 -2.32 9.18 7.96
CA LEU A 297 -1.68 9.76 9.13
C LEU A 297 -2.18 11.18 9.33
N ALA A 298 -2.74 11.44 10.52
CA ALA A 298 -3.20 12.73 10.98
C ALA A 298 -2.51 13.13 12.28
N THR A 299 -2.32 14.42 12.49
CA THR A 299 -1.54 14.95 13.60
C THR A 299 -1.91 16.41 13.90
N ARG A 300 -1.17 17.06 14.80
CA ARG A 300 -1.31 18.48 15.14
C ARG A 300 -0.63 19.36 14.07
N ASP A 301 -1.19 20.52 13.77
CA ASP A 301 -0.64 21.48 12.80
C ASP A 301 0.79 21.90 13.15
N ALA A 302 1.12 21.95 14.45
CA ALA A 302 2.46 22.19 14.97
C ALA A 302 3.53 21.24 14.38
N TYR A 303 3.14 20.04 13.95
CA TYR A 303 4.03 19.00 13.44
C TYR A 303 4.03 18.89 11.90
N LYS A 304 3.33 19.78 11.18
CA LYS A 304 3.17 19.71 9.71
C LYS A 304 4.48 19.67 8.90
N ARG A 305 5.58 20.17 9.46
CA ARG A 305 6.91 20.14 8.81
C ARG A 305 7.56 18.76 8.83
N ASN A 306 7.09 17.86 9.69
CA ASN A 306 7.58 16.49 9.86
C ASN A 306 6.62 15.46 9.27
N LEU A 307 5.44 15.89 8.81
CA LEU A 307 4.43 15.00 8.23
C LEU A 307 5.01 14.32 6.97
N PRO A 308 4.92 12.98 6.84
CA PRO A 308 5.38 12.22 5.67
C PRO A 308 4.37 12.31 4.52
N GLY A 309 4.88 12.12 3.30
CA GLY A 309 4.07 12.07 2.10
C GLY A 309 3.46 13.41 1.69
N ARG A 310 2.53 13.32 0.74
CA ARG A 310 1.92 14.48 0.08
C ARG A 310 0.88 15.13 0.98
N LEU A 311 0.68 16.43 0.79
CA LEU A 311 -0.33 17.22 1.49
C LEU A 311 -0.97 18.19 0.51
N VAL A 312 -2.28 18.11 0.33
CA VAL A 312 -3.05 19.07 -0.45
C VAL A 312 -3.35 20.29 0.41
N GLY A 313 -3.13 21.48 -0.14
CA GLY A 313 -3.46 22.76 0.49
C GLY A 313 -4.26 23.66 -0.43
N VAL A 314 -5.09 24.50 0.18
CA VAL A 314 -5.78 25.59 -0.52
C VAL A 314 -4.81 26.75 -0.74
N SER A 315 -4.81 27.27 -1.96
CA SER A 315 -4.04 28.42 -2.43
C SER A 315 -4.95 29.32 -3.28
N LYS A 316 -4.36 30.23 -4.06
CA LYS A 316 -5.05 31.07 -5.04
C LYS A 316 -4.38 31.02 -6.41
N ASP A 317 -5.17 31.11 -7.47
CA ASP A 317 -4.68 31.25 -8.85
C ASP A 317 -4.22 32.69 -9.16
N SER A 318 -3.73 32.94 -10.38
CA SER A 318 -3.30 34.27 -10.85
C SER A 318 -4.40 35.32 -10.89
N ARG A 319 -5.67 34.91 -10.80
CA ARG A 319 -6.86 35.78 -10.74
C ARG A 319 -7.45 35.89 -9.33
N GLY A 320 -6.76 35.34 -8.32
CA GLY A 320 -7.18 35.37 -6.92
C GLY A 320 -8.27 34.36 -6.55
N LYS A 321 -8.65 33.44 -7.44
CA LYS A 321 -9.64 32.40 -7.15
C LYS A 321 -9.02 31.29 -6.29
N PRO A 322 -9.75 30.72 -5.32
CA PRO A 322 -9.28 29.54 -4.59
C PRO A 322 -8.91 28.40 -5.55
N ALA A 323 -7.74 27.82 -5.34
CA ALA A 323 -7.22 26.70 -6.13
C ALA A 323 -6.41 25.76 -5.24
N LEU A 324 -6.39 24.47 -5.58
CA LEU A 324 -5.71 23.45 -4.79
C LEU A 324 -4.33 23.15 -5.37
N ARG A 325 -3.37 22.78 -4.52
CA ARG A 325 -2.07 22.24 -4.95
C ARG A 325 -1.45 21.36 -3.88
N LEU A 326 -0.42 20.60 -4.24
CA LEU A 326 0.48 20.02 -3.26
C LEU A 326 1.25 21.14 -2.54
N THR A 327 1.29 21.08 -1.20
CA THR A 327 1.91 22.10 -0.33
C THR A 327 3.00 21.50 0.55
N LEU A 328 3.91 22.36 1.02
CA LEU A 328 5.07 21.98 1.83
C LEU A 328 5.91 20.85 1.19
N GLN A 329 6.04 20.87 -0.14
CA GLN A 329 6.70 19.82 -0.92
C GLN A 329 8.19 19.66 -0.59
N THR A 330 8.80 20.67 0.05
CA THR A 330 10.20 20.59 0.54
C THR A 330 10.39 19.49 1.59
N ARG A 331 9.34 18.85 2.09
CA ARG A 331 9.42 17.66 2.97
C ARG A 331 9.70 16.36 2.21
N GLU A 332 9.41 16.34 0.92
CA GLU A 332 9.36 15.13 0.09
C GLU A 332 10.72 14.81 -0.55
N GLN A 333 10.90 13.53 -0.89
CA GLN A 333 12.14 12.95 -1.41
C GLN A 333 12.71 13.68 -2.64
N HIS A 334 11.86 14.17 -3.54
CA HIS A 334 12.29 14.79 -4.79
C HIS A 334 12.98 16.15 -4.61
N ILE A 335 12.82 16.78 -3.45
CA ILE A 335 13.53 18.03 -3.09
C ILE A 335 14.60 17.75 -2.04
N ARG A 336 14.27 17.00 -0.98
CA ARG A 336 15.13 16.86 0.20
C ARG A 336 15.98 15.60 0.26
N ARG A 337 15.78 14.65 -0.65
CA ARG A 337 16.60 13.43 -0.78
C ARG A 337 16.80 12.74 0.57
N GLU A 338 18.04 12.52 1.03
CA GLU A 338 18.37 11.91 2.34
C GLU A 338 17.82 12.66 3.56
N ARG A 339 17.43 13.94 3.43
CA ARG A 339 16.84 14.76 4.50
C ARG A 339 15.31 14.85 4.44
N ALA A 340 14.69 14.07 3.56
CA ALA A 340 13.24 14.00 3.45
C ALA A 340 12.62 13.41 4.71
N THR A 341 11.33 13.70 4.91
CA THR A 341 10.57 13.16 6.05
C THR A 341 10.30 11.65 5.93
N SER A 342 10.29 11.13 4.70
CA SER A 342 10.07 9.72 4.36
C SER A 342 10.60 9.47 2.93
N ASN A 343 10.82 8.21 2.57
CA ASN A 343 11.14 7.79 1.21
C ASN A 343 9.91 7.65 0.32
N ILE A 344 8.68 7.81 0.83
CA ILE A 344 7.46 7.60 0.05
C ILE A 344 7.38 8.54 -1.17
N CYS A 345 6.99 7.98 -2.33
CA CYS A 345 6.78 8.72 -3.57
C CYS A 345 5.39 8.43 -4.16
N THR A 346 5.20 7.20 -4.67
CA THR A 346 3.87 6.66 -4.96
C THR A 346 3.18 6.33 -3.63
N ALA A 347 1.91 6.71 -3.52
CA ALA A 347 1.05 6.41 -2.38
C ALA A 347 -0.27 5.80 -2.91
N GLN A 348 -1.36 5.92 -2.17
CA GLN A 348 -2.62 5.22 -2.47
C GLN A 348 -3.74 6.20 -2.85
N VAL A 349 -3.45 7.07 -3.83
CA VAL A 349 -4.33 8.20 -4.21
C VAL A 349 -5.71 7.73 -4.66
N LEU A 350 -5.80 6.76 -5.58
CA LEU A 350 -7.10 6.29 -6.10
C LEU A 350 -7.99 5.74 -4.96
N LEU A 351 -7.38 5.05 -4.00
CA LEU A 351 -8.10 4.44 -2.88
C LEU A 351 -8.49 5.49 -1.83
N ALA A 352 -7.68 6.52 -1.64
CA ALA A 352 -8.05 7.69 -0.83
C ALA A 352 -9.22 8.46 -1.47
N VAL A 353 -9.25 8.58 -2.80
CA VAL A 353 -10.39 9.13 -3.54
C VAL A 353 -11.64 8.29 -3.29
N MET A 354 -11.58 6.97 -3.43
CA MET A 354 -12.71 6.08 -3.16
C MET A 354 -13.24 6.25 -1.73
N ALA A 355 -12.36 6.24 -0.71
CA ALA A 355 -12.76 6.42 0.68
C ALA A 355 -13.38 7.81 0.94
N SER A 356 -12.87 8.87 0.31
CA SER A 356 -13.46 10.22 0.40
C SER A 356 -14.85 10.29 -0.21
N MET A 357 -15.08 9.57 -1.32
CA MET A 357 -16.37 9.50 -2.00
C MET A 357 -17.37 8.65 -1.23
N TYR A 358 -16.91 7.58 -0.57
CA TYR A 358 -17.72 6.81 0.37
C TYR A 358 -18.24 7.70 1.51
N ALA A 359 -17.36 8.48 2.14
CA ALA A 359 -17.76 9.43 3.16
C ALA A 359 -18.67 10.54 2.63
N ALA A 360 -18.44 11.05 1.43
CA ALA A 360 -19.31 12.05 0.80
C ALA A 360 -20.69 11.50 0.44
N TYR A 361 -20.77 10.23 0.04
CA TYR A 361 -22.02 9.56 -0.32
C TYR A 361 -22.90 9.28 0.89
N HIS A 362 -22.29 8.77 1.97
CA HIS A 362 -23.01 8.41 3.18
C HIS A 362 -23.26 9.61 4.11
N GLY A 363 -22.36 10.60 4.10
CA GLY A 363 -22.37 11.70 5.06
C GLY A 363 -22.20 11.24 6.51
N PRO A 364 -22.19 12.18 7.47
CA PRO A 364 -22.01 11.85 8.89
C PRO A 364 -23.10 10.91 9.43
N ASP A 365 -24.34 11.10 9.00
CA ASP A 365 -25.46 10.28 9.48
C ASP A 365 -25.44 8.87 8.89
N GLY A 366 -25.05 8.70 7.62
CA GLY A 366 -24.90 7.39 7.01
C GLY A 366 -23.78 6.59 7.67
N LEU A 367 -22.61 7.20 7.89
CA LEU A 367 -21.50 6.55 8.58
C LEU A 367 -21.87 6.18 10.03
N ARG A 368 -22.57 7.07 10.75
CA ARG A 368 -23.09 6.76 12.09
C ARG A 368 -24.07 5.59 12.07
N ARG A 369 -25.00 5.55 11.11
CA ARG A 369 -25.94 4.41 10.96
C ARG A 369 -25.21 3.10 10.69
N ILE A 370 -24.20 3.11 9.83
CA ILE A 370 -23.39 1.92 9.53
C ILE A 370 -22.66 1.44 10.79
N ALA A 371 -21.94 2.33 11.47
CA ALA A 371 -21.23 2.01 12.71
C ALA A 371 -22.17 1.49 13.81
N GLN A 372 -23.33 2.14 14.00
CA GLN A 372 -24.34 1.70 14.97
C GLN A 372 -24.92 0.33 14.62
N ARG A 373 -25.16 0.05 13.34
CA ARG A 373 -25.66 -1.25 12.88
C ARG A 373 -24.63 -2.35 13.15
N VAL A 374 -23.38 -2.15 12.77
CA VAL A 374 -22.28 -3.11 13.04
C VAL A 374 -22.18 -3.38 14.53
N ARG A 375 -22.15 -2.32 15.36
CA ARG A 375 -22.11 -2.48 16.82
C ARG A 375 -23.34 -3.21 17.38
N SER A 376 -24.53 -2.91 16.87
CA SER A 376 -25.77 -3.56 17.34
C SER A 376 -25.79 -5.06 17.03
N MET A 377 -25.31 -5.45 15.85
CA MET A 377 -25.14 -6.88 15.50
C MET A 377 -24.07 -7.55 16.37
N THR A 378 -23.00 -6.84 16.70
CA THR A 378 -21.93 -7.35 17.58
C THR A 378 -22.43 -7.57 18.99
N LEU A 379 -23.26 -6.66 19.52
CA LEU A 379 -23.95 -6.84 20.80
C LEU A 379 -24.91 -8.03 20.77
N ALA A 380 -25.70 -8.17 19.71
CA ALA A 380 -26.60 -9.32 19.56
C ALA A 380 -25.81 -10.64 19.55
N LEU A 381 -24.70 -10.70 18.82
CA LEU A 381 -23.79 -11.85 18.81
C LEU A 381 -23.23 -12.13 20.21
N ALA A 382 -22.69 -11.12 20.91
CA ALA A 382 -22.14 -11.30 22.26
C ALA A 382 -23.18 -11.86 23.25
N ARG A 383 -24.41 -11.34 23.20
CA ARG A 383 -25.53 -11.83 24.03
C ARG A 383 -25.90 -13.26 23.68
N GLY A 384 -26.00 -13.59 22.40
CA GLY A 384 -26.29 -14.94 21.94
C GLY A 384 -25.20 -15.94 22.38
N LEU A 385 -23.94 -15.57 22.23
CA LEU A 385 -22.79 -16.37 22.68
C LEU A 385 -22.81 -16.59 24.19
N SER A 386 -23.10 -15.54 24.97
CA SER A 386 -23.24 -15.63 26.43
C SER A 386 -24.36 -16.59 26.84
N ARG A 387 -25.52 -16.55 26.15
CA ARG A 387 -26.64 -17.49 26.40
C ARG A 387 -26.29 -18.94 26.04
N LEU A 388 -25.34 -19.15 25.14
CA LEU A 388 -24.79 -20.47 24.79
C LEU A 388 -23.67 -20.93 25.76
N GLY A 389 -23.40 -20.18 26.83
CA GLY A 389 -22.37 -20.50 27.81
C GLY A 389 -20.94 -20.18 27.34
N CYS A 390 -20.79 -19.38 26.29
CA CYS A 390 -19.49 -18.89 25.83
C CYS A 390 -19.07 -17.67 26.66
N ASP A 391 -17.82 -17.65 27.12
CA ASP A 391 -17.25 -16.51 27.84
C ASP A 391 -16.81 -15.44 26.84
N VAL A 392 -17.51 -14.30 26.81
CA VAL A 392 -17.13 -13.12 26.00
C VAL A 392 -16.22 -12.24 26.86
N THR A 393 -14.92 -12.39 26.66
CA THR A 393 -13.89 -11.89 27.60
C THR A 393 -13.69 -10.37 27.57
N ASN A 394 -14.05 -9.70 26.48
CA ASN A 394 -13.98 -8.25 26.40
C ASN A 394 -15.33 -7.61 26.78
N GLU A 395 -15.32 -6.79 27.84
CA GLU A 395 -16.54 -6.16 28.37
C GLU A 395 -17.08 -5.03 27.47
N THR A 396 -16.18 -4.30 26.82
CA THR A 396 -16.52 -3.18 25.92
C THR A 396 -15.81 -3.32 24.59
N PHE A 397 -16.57 -3.20 23.50
CA PHE A 397 -16.11 -3.38 22.13
C PHE A 397 -16.93 -2.56 21.12
N PHE A 398 -16.36 -2.41 19.92
CA PHE A 398 -17.06 -1.88 18.75
C PHE A 398 -17.68 -3.00 17.92
N ASP A 399 -16.86 -3.73 17.18
CA ASP A 399 -17.28 -4.77 16.22
C ASP A 399 -16.61 -6.13 16.43
N THR A 400 -15.65 -6.21 17.36
CA THR A 400 -14.77 -7.36 17.53
C THR A 400 -14.94 -7.97 18.92
N LEU A 401 -15.16 -9.28 18.98
CA LEU A 401 -15.31 -10.06 20.20
C LEU A 401 -14.12 -11.01 20.38
N ARG A 402 -13.61 -11.10 21.61
CA ARG A 402 -12.74 -12.19 22.05
C ARG A 402 -13.56 -13.16 22.88
N ILE A 403 -13.65 -14.40 22.40
CA ILE A 403 -14.53 -15.41 22.99
C ILE A 403 -13.71 -16.61 23.47
N ARG A 404 -14.06 -17.16 24.62
CA ARG A 404 -13.58 -18.44 25.13
C ARG A 404 -14.77 -19.42 25.16
N PRO A 405 -14.88 -20.30 24.15
CA PRO A 405 -15.98 -21.25 24.08
C PRO A 405 -15.85 -22.35 25.14
N ALA A 406 -16.98 -22.93 25.53
CA ALA A 406 -17.03 -24.08 26.45
C ALA A 406 -16.51 -25.40 25.81
N VAL A 407 -16.41 -25.43 24.48
CA VAL A 407 -15.91 -26.56 23.69
C VAL A 407 -14.56 -26.22 23.06
N PRO A 408 -13.74 -27.22 22.68
CA PRO A 408 -12.46 -26.96 22.04
C PRO A 408 -12.60 -26.07 20.80
N THR A 409 -11.75 -25.04 20.70
CA THR A 409 -11.72 -24.07 19.58
C THR A 409 -11.59 -24.75 18.22
N ALA A 410 -10.83 -25.84 18.14
CA ALA A 410 -10.67 -26.65 16.92
C ALA A 410 -12.01 -27.17 16.35
N GLN A 411 -12.96 -27.58 17.21
CA GLN A 411 -14.27 -28.06 16.76
C GLN A 411 -15.13 -26.92 16.21
N ILE A 412 -14.97 -25.70 16.73
CA ILE A 412 -15.67 -24.51 16.23
C ILE A 412 -15.08 -24.10 14.89
N LEU A 413 -13.75 -24.08 14.76
CA LEU A 413 -13.05 -23.76 13.52
C LEU A 413 -13.41 -24.74 12.41
N GLN A 414 -13.52 -26.03 12.71
CA GLN A 414 -13.98 -27.03 11.74
C GLN A 414 -15.40 -26.73 11.24
N ARG A 415 -16.36 -26.52 12.16
CA ARG A 415 -17.75 -26.14 11.81
C ARG A 415 -17.81 -24.83 11.02
N ALA A 416 -16.97 -23.86 11.37
CA ALA A 416 -16.86 -22.59 10.66
C ALA A 416 -16.35 -22.78 9.23
N ALA A 417 -15.30 -23.59 9.05
CA ALA A 417 -14.77 -23.92 7.72
C ALA A 417 -15.81 -24.65 6.84
N GLU A 418 -16.55 -25.60 7.41
CA GLU A 418 -17.66 -26.30 6.73
C GLU A 418 -18.80 -25.33 6.31
N ALA A 419 -18.97 -24.22 7.03
CA ALA A 419 -19.93 -23.17 6.73
C ALA A 419 -19.37 -22.04 5.85
N GLY A 420 -18.12 -22.12 5.40
CA GLY A 420 -17.48 -21.05 4.61
C GLY A 420 -17.23 -19.76 5.41
N ILE A 421 -16.93 -19.90 6.72
CA ILE A 421 -16.64 -18.81 7.63
C ILE A 421 -15.21 -18.91 8.18
N ASN A 422 -14.50 -17.79 8.19
CA ASN A 422 -13.18 -17.69 8.84
C ASN A 422 -13.29 -16.89 10.14
N LEU A 423 -12.69 -17.44 11.20
CA LEU A 423 -12.55 -16.79 12.51
C LEU A 423 -11.07 -16.61 12.83
N ARG A 424 -10.74 -15.66 13.71
CA ARG A 424 -9.36 -15.47 14.16
C ARG A 424 -9.04 -16.42 15.31
N VAL A 425 -7.92 -17.13 15.24
CA VAL A 425 -7.34 -17.78 16.41
C VAL A 425 -6.50 -16.74 17.17
N ILE A 426 -6.88 -16.40 18.39
CA ILE A 426 -6.12 -15.46 19.24
C ILE A 426 -5.07 -16.22 20.04
N ASP A 427 -5.48 -17.32 20.67
CA ASP A 427 -4.64 -18.25 21.40
C ASP A 427 -5.28 -19.64 21.42
N ALA A 428 -4.68 -20.62 22.12
CA ALA A 428 -5.17 -21.99 22.15
C ALA A 428 -6.63 -22.14 22.63
N GLY A 429 -7.10 -21.22 23.48
CA GLY A 429 -8.43 -21.28 24.09
C GLY A 429 -9.37 -20.14 23.67
N SER A 430 -8.94 -19.21 22.82
CA SER A 430 -9.73 -18.03 22.46
C SER A 430 -9.79 -17.78 20.95
N LEU A 431 -10.98 -17.39 20.50
CA LEU A 431 -11.25 -16.97 19.12
C LEU A 431 -11.63 -15.50 19.07
N GLY A 432 -11.25 -14.84 17.99
CA GLY A 432 -11.68 -13.49 17.62
C GLY A 432 -12.76 -13.54 16.54
N ILE A 433 -13.80 -12.73 16.70
CA ILE A 433 -14.87 -12.56 15.71
C ILE A 433 -15.07 -11.06 15.48
N SER A 434 -14.70 -10.57 14.30
CA SER A 434 -14.83 -9.16 13.91
C SER A 434 -15.93 -9.00 12.89
N LEU A 435 -17.04 -8.36 13.27
CA LEU A 435 -18.16 -8.10 12.38
C LEU A 435 -17.91 -6.85 11.52
N ASP A 436 -18.69 -6.74 10.46
CA ASP A 436 -18.45 -5.72 9.45
C ASP A 436 -19.75 -5.23 8.79
N GLU A 437 -19.63 -4.24 7.90
CA GLU A 437 -20.78 -3.62 7.24
C GLU A 437 -21.61 -4.65 6.46
N ALA A 438 -20.95 -5.62 5.83
CA ALA A 438 -21.58 -6.65 5.01
C ALA A 438 -22.23 -7.78 5.82
N THR A 439 -22.06 -7.79 7.15
CA THR A 439 -22.66 -8.79 8.03
C THR A 439 -24.20 -8.68 8.02
N SER A 440 -24.88 -9.81 7.90
CA SER A 440 -26.34 -9.95 7.89
C SER A 440 -26.85 -10.64 9.16
N ALA A 441 -28.17 -10.57 9.42
CA ALA A 441 -28.78 -11.34 10.50
C ALA A 441 -28.57 -12.86 10.35
N LYS A 442 -28.50 -13.35 9.11
CA LYS A 442 -28.21 -14.75 8.82
C LYS A 442 -26.80 -15.15 9.20
N ASP A 443 -25.83 -14.24 9.03
CA ASP A 443 -24.46 -14.47 9.47
C ASP A 443 -24.40 -14.61 11.00
N ILE A 444 -25.13 -13.76 11.74
CA ILE A 444 -25.23 -13.86 13.21
C ILE A 444 -25.82 -15.20 13.63
N GLU A 445 -26.93 -15.60 13.01
CA GLU A 445 -27.55 -16.91 13.26
C GLU A 445 -26.55 -18.05 13.00
N THR A 446 -25.84 -17.99 11.88
CA THR A 446 -24.87 -19.02 11.47
C THR A 446 -23.69 -19.09 12.45
N LEU A 447 -23.15 -17.95 12.88
CA LEU A 447 -22.09 -17.88 13.89
C LEU A 447 -22.53 -18.51 15.22
N LEU A 448 -23.76 -18.23 15.66
CA LEU A 448 -24.32 -18.81 16.87
C LEU A 448 -24.54 -20.32 16.74
N GLN A 449 -25.03 -20.79 15.59
CA GLN A 449 -25.19 -22.21 15.28
C GLN A 449 -23.84 -22.95 15.24
N ILE A 450 -22.81 -22.31 14.66
CA ILE A 450 -21.44 -22.82 14.65
C ILE A 450 -20.94 -23.04 16.07
N VAL A 451 -21.12 -22.08 16.97
CA VAL A 451 -20.69 -22.22 18.37
C VAL A 451 -21.53 -23.26 19.11
N ALA A 452 -22.86 -23.24 18.94
CA ALA A 452 -23.80 -24.17 19.57
C ALA A 452 -23.64 -25.63 19.13
N GLY A 453 -23.20 -25.85 17.88
CA GLY A 453 -23.08 -27.20 17.29
C GLY A 453 -24.41 -27.80 16.84
N THR A 454 -25.42 -26.97 16.67
CA THR A 454 -26.76 -27.36 16.22
C THR A 454 -27.37 -26.25 15.37
N ARG A 455 -28.27 -26.62 14.45
CA ARG A 455 -29.05 -25.66 13.64
C ARG A 455 -30.17 -25.00 14.43
N GLN A 456 -30.66 -25.64 15.49
CA GLN A 456 -31.76 -25.10 16.30
C GLN A 456 -31.19 -24.38 17.52
N LEU A 457 -31.31 -23.05 17.55
CA LEU A 457 -30.93 -22.24 18.70
C LEU A 457 -32.04 -22.22 19.75
N PRO A 458 -31.71 -22.12 21.06
CA PRO A 458 -32.71 -22.08 22.14
C PRO A 458 -33.42 -20.71 22.28
N PHE A 459 -33.18 -19.79 21.35
CA PHE A 459 -33.75 -18.44 21.30
C PHE A 459 -33.80 -17.95 19.85
N LYS A 460 -34.60 -16.91 19.59
CA LYS A 460 -34.61 -16.22 18.29
C LYS A 460 -33.52 -15.15 18.24
N VAL A 461 -32.93 -14.94 17.06
CA VAL A 461 -31.83 -13.97 16.88
C VAL A 461 -32.34 -12.53 17.02
N GLU A 462 -33.58 -12.27 16.59
CA GLU A 462 -34.23 -10.96 16.67
C GLU A 462 -34.37 -10.49 18.13
N ASP A 463 -34.61 -11.43 19.05
CA ASP A 463 -34.76 -11.17 20.49
C ASP A 463 -33.42 -10.75 21.13
N LEU A 464 -32.28 -10.89 20.44
CA LEU A 464 -30.96 -10.49 20.95
C LEU A 464 -30.66 -9.01 20.71
N LEU A 465 -31.39 -8.35 19.80
CA LEU A 465 -31.22 -6.92 19.52
C LEU A 465 -31.68 -6.06 20.70
N ALA A 466 -32.78 -6.46 21.35
CA ALA A 466 -33.31 -5.85 22.55
C ALA A 466 -32.80 -6.61 23.79
N GLY A 467 -31.82 -6.05 24.50
CA GLY A 467 -31.27 -6.68 25.70
C GLY A 467 -30.33 -5.75 26.47
N GLU A 468 -30.13 -6.07 27.74
CA GLU A 468 -29.16 -5.40 28.62
C GLU A 468 -27.81 -6.16 28.61
N GLY A 469 -26.76 -5.52 29.11
CA GLY A 469 -25.39 -6.06 29.11
C GLY A 469 -24.50 -5.52 27.98
N PHE A 470 -23.18 -5.48 28.22
CA PHE A 470 -22.14 -4.95 27.32
C PHE A 470 -22.36 -3.47 26.91
N GLY A 471 -22.65 -2.63 27.91
CA GLY A 471 -22.81 -1.19 27.73
C GLY A 471 -21.50 -0.50 27.35
N LEU A 472 -21.56 0.58 26.58
CA LEU A 472 -20.40 1.42 26.33
C LEU A 472 -20.31 2.48 27.44
N ASN A 473 -19.14 2.64 28.06
CA ASN A 473 -18.90 3.72 29.01
C ASN A 473 -19.21 5.07 28.32
N PRO A 474 -20.06 5.94 28.90
CA PRO A 474 -20.36 7.24 28.31
C PRO A 474 -19.13 8.09 27.96
N ALA A 475 -18.02 7.93 28.69
CA ALA A 475 -16.75 8.61 28.42
C ALA A 475 -16.08 8.21 27.09
N LEU A 476 -16.47 7.06 26.52
CA LEU A 476 -15.98 6.54 25.24
C LEU A 476 -16.90 6.91 24.06
N LEU A 477 -18.06 7.51 24.31
CA LEU A 477 -19.00 7.91 23.25
C LEU A 477 -18.55 9.20 22.58
N ARG A 478 -18.69 9.25 21.26
CA ARG A 478 -18.52 10.48 20.50
C ARG A 478 -19.66 11.45 20.80
N THR A 479 -19.31 12.66 21.21
CA THR A 479 -20.27 13.77 21.36
C THR A 479 -20.02 14.90 20.36
N THR A 480 -18.89 14.88 19.66
CA THR A 480 -18.52 15.92 18.69
C THR A 480 -19.06 15.64 17.29
N PRO A 481 -19.48 16.68 16.54
CA PRO A 481 -19.84 16.51 15.14
C PRO A 481 -18.61 16.17 14.28
N PHE A 482 -18.86 15.64 13.08
CA PHE A 482 -17.86 15.38 12.03
C PHE A 482 -18.51 15.54 10.67
N LEU A 483 -17.69 15.74 9.64
CA LEU A 483 -18.11 15.88 8.24
C LEU A 483 -19.18 16.96 8.05
N THR A 484 -18.99 18.09 8.74
CA THR A 484 -19.94 19.22 8.69
C THR A 484 -19.78 20.06 7.42
N HIS A 485 -18.68 19.88 6.67
CA HIS A 485 -18.47 20.58 5.41
C HIS A 485 -19.55 20.19 4.37
N PRO A 486 -20.06 21.14 3.55
CA PRO A 486 -21.14 20.86 2.58
C PRO A 486 -20.86 19.70 1.62
N VAL A 487 -19.60 19.43 1.29
CA VAL A 487 -19.20 18.32 0.41
C VAL A 487 -19.70 16.95 0.90
N PHE A 488 -19.81 16.76 2.22
CA PHE A 488 -20.31 15.52 2.82
C PHE A 488 -21.83 15.50 3.05
N ASN A 489 -22.52 16.57 2.64
CA ASN A 489 -23.94 16.79 2.90
C ASN A 489 -24.75 17.12 1.64
N SER A 490 -24.13 17.03 0.45
CA SER A 490 -24.72 17.49 -0.83
C SER A 490 -24.89 16.39 -1.89
N TYR A 491 -24.32 15.20 -1.71
CA TYR A 491 -24.18 14.19 -2.78
C TYR A 491 -24.68 12.80 -2.35
N HIS A 492 -25.82 12.74 -1.66
CA HIS A 492 -26.33 11.48 -1.08
C HIS A 492 -27.22 10.68 -2.02
N SER A 493 -27.80 11.31 -3.05
CA SER A 493 -28.46 10.57 -4.13
C SER A 493 -27.43 10.05 -5.13
N GLU A 494 -27.69 8.90 -5.73
CA GLU A 494 -26.79 8.31 -6.74
C GLU A 494 -26.58 9.27 -7.93
N THR A 495 -27.62 10.01 -8.33
CA THR A 495 -27.53 11.01 -9.41
C THR A 495 -26.62 12.19 -9.04
N GLU A 496 -26.69 12.69 -7.81
CA GLU A 496 -25.81 13.78 -7.37
C GLU A 496 -24.36 13.30 -7.21
N MET A 497 -24.15 12.10 -6.69
CA MET A 497 -22.82 11.50 -6.60
C MET A 497 -22.21 11.29 -7.99
N LEU A 498 -22.97 10.74 -8.93
CA LEU A 498 -22.54 10.59 -10.33
C LEU A 498 -22.12 11.94 -10.93
N ARG A 499 -22.93 12.99 -10.74
CA ARG A 499 -22.62 14.35 -11.21
C ARG A 499 -21.39 14.93 -10.52
N TYR A 500 -21.19 14.64 -9.24
CA TYR A 500 -20.02 15.11 -8.51
C TYR A 500 -18.74 14.47 -9.02
N ILE A 501 -18.72 13.13 -9.12
CA ILE A 501 -17.60 12.36 -9.69
C ILE A 501 -17.25 12.89 -11.07
N ARG A 502 -18.24 13.04 -11.96
CA ARG A 502 -18.01 13.52 -13.33
C ARG A 502 -17.47 14.96 -13.37
N ARG A 503 -17.94 15.83 -12.46
CA ARG A 503 -17.46 17.22 -12.37
C ARG A 503 -16.00 17.31 -11.93
N LEU A 504 -15.55 16.43 -11.05
CA LEU A 504 -14.14 16.37 -10.67
C LEU A 504 -13.30 15.76 -11.79
N GLU A 505 -13.75 14.64 -12.37
CA GLU A 505 -13.08 14.00 -13.51
C GLU A 505 -12.82 14.98 -14.66
N SER A 506 -13.81 15.84 -15.00
CA SER A 506 -13.66 16.79 -16.10
C SER A 506 -12.68 17.94 -15.83
N ARG A 507 -12.06 18.01 -14.64
CA ARG A 507 -11.02 18.98 -14.28
C ARG A 507 -9.61 18.37 -14.31
N ASP A 508 -9.51 17.09 -14.67
CA ASP A 508 -8.27 16.34 -14.66
C ASP A 508 -7.90 15.89 -16.07
N LEU A 509 -6.65 16.17 -16.47
CA LEU A 509 -6.07 15.57 -17.68
C LEU A 509 -5.55 14.17 -17.32
N SER A 510 -5.96 13.18 -18.13
CA SER A 510 -5.65 11.75 -17.99
C SER A 510 -5.26 11.15 -19.35
N LEU A 511 -4.90 9.86 -19.40
CA LEU A 511 -4.55 9.18 -20.67
C LEU A 511 -5.74 9.00 -21.60
N THR A 512 -6.97 9.24 -21.15
CA THR A 512 -8.15 9.29 -22.03
C THR A 512 -8.19 10.54 -22.91
N HIS A 513 -7.31 11.52 -22.65
CA HIS A 513 -7.27 12.79 -23.36
C HIS A 513 -6.10 12.86 -24.33
N SER A 514 -4.89 12.59 -23.84
CA SER A 514 -3.65 12.73 -24.61
C SER A 514 -2.50 11.92 -23.98
N MET A 515 -1.37 11.86 -24.69
CA MET A 515 -0.11 11.44 -24.08
C MET A 515 0.24 12.32 -22.86
N ILE A 516 0.71 11.70 -21.79
CA ILE A 516 1.29 12.36 -20.61
C ILE A 516 2.76 11.93 -20.53
N PRO A 517 3.70 12.64 -21.19
CA PRO A 517 5.08 12.17 -21.36
C PRO A 517 5.96 12.47 -20.14
N LEU A 518 5.56 11.95 -18.97
CA LEU A 518 6.34 12.10 -17.73
C LEU A 518 7.52 11.13 -17.74
N GLY A 519 8.74 11.68 -17.85
CA GLY A 519 9.97 10.91 -17.65
C GLY A 519 9.99 10.19 -16.30
N SER A 520 10.62 9.02 -16.26
CA SER A 520 10.68 8.14 -15.07
C SER A 520 9.33 7.59 -14.57
N CYS A 521 8.21 7.84 -15.27
CA CYS A 521 6.88 7.39 -14.85
C CYS A 521 6.24 6.34 -15.78
N THR A 522 6.76 6.17 -17.00
CA THR A 522 6.29 5.16 -17.97
C THR A 522 4.76 5.15 -18.13
N MET A 523 4.19 6.28 -18.56
CA MET A 523 2.74 6.43 -18.77
C MET A 523 2.27 5.67 -20.02
N LYS A 524 2.26 4.33 -19.93
CA LYS A 524 1.83 3.39 -20.97
C LYS A 524 0.33 3.09 -20.89
N LEU A 525 -0.16 2.25 -21.80
CA LEU A 525 -1.53 1.74 -21.75
C LEU A 525 -1.78 0.95 -20.45
N ASN A 526 -2.89 1.25 -19.78
CA ASN A 526 -3.52 0.38 -18.79
C ASN A 526 -4.73 -0.28 -19.47
N ALA A 527 -4.55 -1.48 -20.01
CA ALA A 527 -5.55 -2.08 -20.89
C ALA A 527 -6.79 -2.54 -20.10
N ALA A 528 -7.97 -2.43 -20.68
CA ALA A 528 -9.21 -2.86 -20.02
C ALA A 528 -9.17 -4.34 -19.60
N ALA A 529 -8.58 -5.21 -20.43
CA ALA A 529 -8.39 -6.63 -20.13
C ALA A 529 -7.48 -6.88 -18.91
N GLU A 530 -6.49 -6.00 -18.66
CA GLU A 530 -5.63 -6.06 -17.47
C GLU A 530 -6.38 -5.59 -16.22
N MET A 531 -7.30 -4.64 -16.37
CA MET A 531 -8.01 -4.00 -15.25
C MET A 531 -9.25 -4.76 -14.78
N TYR A 532 -9.98 -5.46 -15.66
CA TYR A 532 -11.21 -6.18 -15.28
C TYR A 532 -11.05 -7.16 -14.11
N PRO A 533 -9.99 -7.98 -14.03
CA PRO A 533 -9.86 -8.97 -12.97
C PRO A 533 -9.77 -8.39 -11.55
N VAL A 534 -9.32 -7.13 -11.42
CA VAL A 534 -9.13 -6.46 -10.13
C VAL A 534 -10.44 -6.39 -9.32
N THR A 535 -11.59 -6.26 -9.99
CA THR A 535 -12.90 -6.14 -9.34
C THR A 535 -13.69 -7.46 -9.26
N TRP A 536 -13.11 -8.59 -9.69
CA TRP A 536 -13.73 -9.89 -9.51
C TRP A 536 -13.83 -10.25 -8.02
N GLY A 537 -14.96 -10.80 -7.60
CA GLY A 537 -15.20 -11.17 -6.20
C GLY A 537 -14.18 -12.19 -5.68
N GLU A 538 -13.71 -13.07 -6.55
CA GLU A 538 -12.69 -14.09 -6.26
C GLU A 538 -11.27 -13.53 -6.10
N ILE A 539 -11.04 -12.27 -6.49
CA ILE A 539 -9.78 -11.55 -6.35
C ILE A 539 -9.92 -10.49 -5.25
N GLY A 540 -10.85 -9.54 -5.42
CA GLY A 540 -11.07 -8.42 -4.50
C GLY A 540 -11.76 -8.78 -3.18
N GLY A 541 -12.44 -9.93 -3.10
CA GLY A 541 -13.24 -10.35 -1.94
C GLY A 541 -12.52 -11.22 -0.91
N ILE A 542 -11.23 -11.53 -1.11
CA ILE A 542 -10.48 -12.42 -0.21
C ILE A 542 -9.82 -11.61 0.92
N HIS A 543 -9.95 -12.08 2.15
CA HIS A 543 -9.26 -11.53 3.31
C HIS A 543 -7.76 -11.91 3.30
N PRO A 544 -6.81 -11.00 3.56
CA PRO A 544 -5.36 -11.28 3.45
C PRO A 544 -4.88 -12.44 4.32
N PHE A 545 -5.52 -12.63 5.48
CA PHE A 545 -5.20 -13.72 6.42
C PHE A 545 -6.13 -14.93 6.31
N ALA A 546 -6.84 -15.09 5.18
CA ALA A 546 -7.61 -16.29 4.90
C ALA A 546 -6.70 -17.54 4.88
N PRO A 547 -7.21 -18.72 5.27
CA PRO A 547 -6.45 -19.97 5.15
C PRO A 547 -5.93 -20.19 3.73
N ALA A 548 -4.71 -20.72 3.61
CA ALA A 548 -4.06 -20.96 2.32
C ALA A 548 -4.90 -21.86 1.37
N SER A 549 -5.71 -22.77 1.91
CA SER A 549 -6.62 -23.62 1.12
C SER A 549 -7.77 -22.85 0.43
N GLN A 550 -7.92 -21.55 0.71
CA GLN A 550 -8.90 -20.66 0.09
C GLN A 550 -8.27 -19.71 -0.94
N THR A 551 -6.94 -19.72 -1.08
CA THR A 551 -6.18 -18.75 -1.89
C THR A 551 -5.31 -19.44 -2.96
N GLU A 552 -5.69 -20.65 -3.38
CA GLU A 552 -4.92 -21.43 -4.37
C GLU A 552 -4.72 -20.66 -5.69
N GLY A 553 -5.72 -19.92 -6.14
CA GLY A 553 -5.64 -19.07 -7.33
C GLY A 553 -4.61 -17.93 -7.17
N TYR A 554 -4.60 -17.27 -6.02
CA TYR A 554 -3.56 -16.28 -5.69
C TYR A 554 -2.16 -16.90 -5.63
N GLN A 555 -2.03 -18.10 -5.06
CA GLN A 555 -0.73 -18.79 -4.97
C GLN A 555 -0.17 -19.14 -6.36
N GLU A 556 -1.02 -19.59 -7.28
CA GLU A 556 -0.61 -19.85 -8.66
C GLU A 556 -0.24 -18.56 -9.39
N LEU A 557 -1.04 -17.51 -9.23
CA LEU A 557 -0.77 -16.18 -9.79
C LEU A 557 0.58 -15.65 -9.31
N PHE A 558 0.86 -15.73 -8.01
CA PHE A 558 2.13 -15.28 -7.44
C PHE A 558 3.30 -16.10 -7.95
N ARG A 559 3.19 -17.43 -7.95
CA ARG A 559 4.28 -18.29 -8.44
C ARG A 559 4.62 -18.00 -9.90
N SER A 560 3.59 -17.87 -10.74
CA SER A 560 3.75 -17.56 -12.16
C SER A 560 4.40 -16.19 -12.35
N LEU A 561 3.89 -15.16 -11.66
CA LEU A 561 4.44 -13.81 -11.75
C LEU A 561 5.88 -13.73 -11.23
N GLU A 562 6.18 -14.34 -10.09
CA GLU A 562 7.54 -14.41 -9.52
C GLU A 562 8.51 -15.09 -10.49
N GLN A 563 8.09 -16.17 -11.14
CA GLN A 563 8.90 -16.86 -12.14
C GLN A 563 9.16 -15.97 -13.37
N TRP A 564 8.12 -15.30 -13.90
CA TRP A 564 8.25 -14.43 -15.06
C TRP A 564 9.13 -13.22 -14.76
N LEU A 565 8.93 -12.55 -13.62
CA LEU A 565 9.73 -11.41 -13.20
C LEU A 565 11.20 -11.80 -12.94
N SER A 566 11.44 -12.96 -12.33
CA SER A 566 12.80 -13.50 -12.15
C SER A 566 13.48 -13.79 -13.49
N ASN A 567 12.74 -14.30 -14.48
CA ASN A 567 13.26 -14.53 -15.82
C ASN A 567 13.61 -13.21 -16.55
N ILE A 568 12.69 -12.24 -16.49
CA ILE A 568 12.84 -10.90 -17.07
C ILE A 568 14.05 -10.17 -16.48
N THR A 569 14.29 -10.32 -15.18
CA THR A 569 15.33 -9.57 -14.48
C THR A 569 16.66 -10.31 -14.36
N GLY A 570 16.68 -11.62 -14.56
CA GLY A 570 17.85 -12.46 -14.37
C GLY A 570 18.16 -12.78 -12.89
N PHE A 571 17.23 -12.50 -11.97
CA PHE A 571 17.39 -12.84 -10.54
C PHE A 571 16.92 -14.25 -10.22
N ALA A 572 17.40 -14.78 -9.09
CA ALA A 572 17.04 -16.12 -8.63
C ALA A 572 15.66 -16.19 -7.95
N ALA A 573 15.14 -15.07 -7.45
CA ALA A 573 13.87 -15.00 -6.75
C ALA A 573 13.28 -13.59 -6.81
N THR A 574 11.96 -13.50 -6.63
CA THR A 574 11.20 -12.25 -6.53
C THR A 574 10.38 -12.26 -5.25
N SER A 575 10.24 -11.10 -4.60
CA SER A 575 9.28 -10.91 -3.50
C SER A 575 8.24 -9.88 -3.92
N LEU A 576 6.95 -10.24 -3.78
CA LEU A 576 5.81 -9.39 -4.13
C LEU A 576 5.29 -8.54 -2.96
N GLN A 577 5.95 -8.57 -1.80
CA GLN A 577 5.48 -7.86 -0.61
C GLN A 577 5.60 -6.32 -0.67
N PRO A 578 6.69 -5.72 -1.20
CA PRO A 578 6.82 -4.28 -1.22
C PRO A 578 5.75 -3.62 -2.11
N ASN A 579 4.92 -2.77 -1.52
CA ASN A 579 3.75 -2.15 -2.17
C ASN A 579 4.02 -0.77 -2.80
N ALA A 580 5.29 -0.44 -3.02
CA ALA A 580 5.75 0.73 -3.78
C ALA A 580 7.23 0.56 -4.16
N GLY A 581 7.70 1.26 -5.20
CA GLY A 581 9.12 1.25 -5.58
C GLY A 581 10.05 1.66 -4.43
N SER A 582 9.69 2.71 -3.68
CA SER A 582 10.43 3.13 -2.48
C SER A 582 10.48 2.06 -1.38
N GLN A 583 9.43 1.23 -1.26
CA GLN A 583 9.45 0.09 -0.33
C GLN A 583 10.30 -1.06 -0.86
N GLY A 584 10.36 -1.25 -2.20
CA GLY A 584 11.26 -2.21 -2.84
C GLY A 584 12.73 -1.83 -2.65
N GLU A 585 13.06 -0.54 -2.73
CA GLU A 585 14.37 0.00 -2.34
C GLU A 585 14.70 -0.30 -0.88
N TYR A 586 13.82 0.11 0.04
CA TYR A 586 14.02 -0.12 1.46
C TYR A 586 14.18 -1.62 1.79
N ALA A 587 13.32 -2.48 1.23
CA ALA A 587 13.40 -3.92 1.42
C ALA A 587 14.70 -4.51 0.86
N GLY A 588 15.11 -4.11 -0.36
CA GLY A 588 16.37 -4.58 -0.95
C GLY A 588 17.60 -4.18 -0.12
N LEU A 589 17.62 -2.96 0.42
CA LEU A 589 18.69 -2.50 1.30
C LEU A 589 18.70 -3.23 2.66
N LEU A 590 17.52 -3.55 3.22
CA LEU A 590 17.43 -4.40 4.40
C LEU A 590 17.97 -5.81 4.13
N VAL A 591 17.67 -6.39 2.97
CA VAL A 591 18.21 -7.70 2.58
C VAL A 591 19.73 -7.65 2.45
N ILE A 592 20.29 -6.61 1.82
CA ILE A 592 21.75 -6.39 1.75
C ILE A 592 22.35 -6.28 3.17
N ARG A 593 21.72 -5.52 4.06
CA ARG A 593 22.17 -5.40 5.45
C ARG A 593 22.17 -6.76 6.15
N ARG A 594 21.08 -7.53 6.06
CA ARG A 594 21.01 -8.88 6.64
C ARG A 594 22.03 -9.84 6.05
N TYR A 595 22.32 -9.71 4.76
CA TYR A 595 23.37 -10.47 4.09
C TYR A 595 24.76 -10.18 4.70
N HIS A 596 25.09 -8.91 4.94
CA HIS A 596 26.34 -8.53 5.61
C HIS A 596 26.39 -9.00 7.08
N GLU A 597 25.30 -8.82 7.83
CA GLU A 597 25.19 -9.28 9.23
C GLU A 597 25.41 -10.80 9.35
N ARG A 598 24.79 -11.59 8.47
CA ARG A 598 24.93 -13.06 8.47
C ARG A 598 26.36 -13.51 8.16
N ARG A 599 27.14 -12.71 7.43
CA ARG A 599 28.54 -12.99 7.09
C ARG A 599 29.53 -12.49 8.15
N GLY A 600 29.07 -11.88 9.23
CA GLY A 600 29.93 -11.26 10.25
C GLY A 600 30.42 -9.85 9.89
N ASP A 601 29.96 -9.29 8.78
CA ASP A 601 30.36 -7.97 8.25
C ASP A 601 29.28 -6.90 8.51
N GLY A 602 28.47 -7.05 9.56
CA GLY A 602 27.36 -6.13 9.89
C GLY A 602 27.78 -4.68 10.20
N HIS A 603 29.08 -4.40 10.28
CA HIS A 603 29.64 -3.05 10.41
C HIS A 603 29.59 -2.26 9.08
N ARG A 604 29.34 -2.93 7.95
CA ARG A 604 29.19 -2.29 6.63
C ARG A 604 27.89 -1.51 6.55
N SER A 605 28.00 -0.18 6.51
CA SER A 605 26.84 0.73 6.53
C SER A 605 26.92 1.84 5.47
N ILE A 606 27.99 1.94 4.67
CA ILE A 606 28.12 2.99 3.64
C ILE A 606 27.35 2.58 2.39
N CYS A 607 26.46 3.45 1.93
CA CYS A 607 25.75 3.32 0.66
C CYS A 607 26.23 4.41 -0.31
N LEU A 608 26.88 3.99 -1.39
CA LEU A 608 27.27 4.88 -2.48
C LEU A 608 26.04 5.17 -3.35
N ILE A 609 25.80 6.44 -3.66
CA ILE A 609 24.64 6.85 -4.46
C ILE A 609 25.07 7.95 -5.45
N PRO A 610 24.96 7.72 -6.77
CA PRO A 610 25.21 8.76 -7.78
C PRO A 610 24.33 9.99 -7.56
N THR A 611 24.85 11.18 -7.84
CA THR A 611 24.10 12.44 -7.72
C THR A 611 22.89 12.50 -8.65
N SER A 612 22.89 11.73 -9.74
CA SER A 612 21.78 11.58 -10.68
C SER A 612 20.63 10.70 -10.16
N ALA A 613 20.85 9.87 -9.13
CA ALA A 613 19.85 8.94 -8.63
C ALA A 613 18.56 9.64 -8.19
N HIS A 614 17.43 8.94 -8.32
CA HIS A 614 16.13 9.43 -7.86
C HIS A 614 16.18 9.75 -6.34
N GLY A 615 15.33 10.67 -5.88
CA GLY A 615 15.37 11.14 -4.50
C GLY A 615 14.95 10.09 -3.46
N THR A 616 14.25 9.03 -3.89
CA THR A 616 13.89 7.88 -3.06
C THR A 616 15.12 7.10 -2.62
N ASN A 617 16.11 6.90 -3.49
CA ASN A 617 17.31 6.11 -3.21
C ASN A 617 18.03 6.57 -1.92
N PRO A 618 18.46 7.85 -1.79
CA PRO A 618 19.10 8.32 -0.56
C PRO A 618 18.16 8.35 0.65
N ALA A 619 16.86 8.58 0.46
CA ALA A 619 15.89 8.51 1.55
C ALA A 619 15.73 7.06 2.08
N SER A 620 15.62 6.09 1.18
CA SER A 620 15.54 4.65 1.48
C SER A 620 16.81 4.15 2.17
N ALA A 621 18.00 4.62 1.76
CA ALA A 621 19.26 4.28 2.39
C ALA A 621 19.35 4.76 3.85
N VAL A 622 19.03 6.03 4.11
CA VAL A 622 18.96 6.56 5.49
C VAL A 622 17.93 5.79 6.31
N MET A 623 16.77 5.52 5.72
CA MET A 623 15.70 4.79 6.37
C MET A 623 16.08 3.33 6.70
N ALA A 624 16.98 2.71 5.94
CA ALA A 624 17.58 1.40 6.20
C ALA A 624 18.75 1.43 7.22
N GLY A 625 19.06 2.60 7.78
CA GLY A 625 20.15 2.80 8.73
C GLY A 625 21.53 2.92 8.07
N MET A 626 21.58 3.18 6.76
CA MET A 626 22.84 3.36 6.02
C MET A 626 23.27 4.83 5.98
N GLN A 627 24.58 5.04 5.86
CA GLN A 627 25.19 6.34 5.65
C GLN A 627 25.41 6.58 4.16
N VAL A 628 24.80 7.63 3.61
CA VAL A 628 24.90 7.97 2.19
C VAL A 628 26.23 8.66 1.90
N ALA A 629 26.97 8.16 0.92
CA ALA A 629 28.11 8.84 0.32
C ALA A 629 27.80 9.09 -1.17
N ALA A 630 27.64 10.36 -1.53
CA ALA A 630 27.31 10.76 -2.89
C ALA A 630 28.47 10.40 -3.84
N VAL A 631 28.18 9.94 -5.06
CA VAL A 631 29.14 9.72 -6.15
C VAL A 631 28.86 10.73 -7.25
N ALA A 632 29.89 11.38 -7.77
CA ALA A 632 29.77 12.39 -8.81
C ALA A 632 29.31 11.78 -10.15
N CYS A 633 28.72 12.62 -10.98
CA CYS A 633 28.51 12.34 -12.39
C CYS A 633 29.45 13.21 -13.23
N ASP A 634 29.90 12.69 -14.37
CA ASP A 634 30.72 13.42 -15.32
C ASP A 634 29.90 14.49 -16.08
N ALA A 635 30.57 15.26 -16.96
CA ALA A 635 29.93 16.31 -17.74
C ALA A 635 28.92 15.78 -18.79
N LEU A 636 28.95 14.49 -19.11
CA LEU A 636 28.01 13.81 -20.02
C LEU A 636 26.84 13.17 -19.25
N GLY A 637 26.86 13.22 -17.92
CA GLY A 637 25.81 12.70 -17.05
C GLY A 637 25.98 11.22 -16.69
N ASN A 638 27.12 10.59 -17.02
CA ASN A 638 27.45 9.24 -16.58
C ASN A 638 27.99 9.25 -15.15
N ILE A 639 28.08 8.09 -14.50
CA ILE A 639 28.76 7.97 -13.21
C ILE A 639 30.26 8.22 -13.41
N ASP A 640 30.85 9.10 -12.59
CA ASP A 640 32.29 9.32 -12.58
C ASP A 640 32.99 8.09 -11.97
N LEU A 641 33.58 7.25 -12.84
CA LEU A 641 34.28 6.04 -12.44
C LEU A 641 35.47 6.31 -11.50
N ALA A 642 36.19 7.42 -11.69
CA ALA A 642 37.34 7.74 -10.87
C ALA A 642 36.91 8.13 -9.45
N ASP A 643 35.84 8.91 -9.34
CA ASP A 643 35.24 9.24 -8.04
C ASP A 643 34.60 8.01 -7.37
N LEU A 644 33.93 7.15 -8.14
CA LEU A 644 33.38 5.88 -7.67
C LEU A 644 34.47 4.98 -7.08
N GLU A 645 35.57 4.75 -7.82
CA GLU A 645 36.68 3.91 -7.37
C GLU A 645 37.35 4.52 -6.13
N SER A 646 37.58 5.83 -6.12
CA SER A 646 38.12 6.55 -4.97
C SER A 646 37.28 6.35 -3.71
N LYS A 647 35.94 6.50 -3.82
CA LYS A 647 35.01 6.32 -2.70
C LYS A 647 34.86 4.87 -2.28
N ALA A 648 34.81 3.93 -3.23
CA ALA A 648 34.79 2.51 -2.93
C ALA A 648 36.05 2.09 -2.17
N ARG A 649 37.23 2.59 -2.56
CA ARG A 649 38.49 2.39 -1.85
C ARG A 649 38.50 3.03 -0.47
N GLN A 650 38.08 4.29 -0.37
CA GLN A 650 37.98 5.03 0.90
C GLN A 650 37.09 4.30 1.91
N HIS A 651 35.95 3.78 1.44
CA HIS A 651 34.95 3.14 2.29
C HIS A 651 35.04 1.62 2.30
N SER A 652 36.05 0.99 1.71
CA SER A 652 36.08 -0.46 1.44
C SER A 652 35.79 -1.36 2.65
N LYS A 653 36.21 -0.97 3.86
CA LYS A 653 35.92 -1.71 5.10
C LYS A 653 34.46 -1.62 5.52
N ASN A 654 33.80 -0.49 5.24
CA ASN A 654 32.44 -0.19 5.68
C ASN A 654 31.43 -0.15 4.52
N LEU A 655 31.84 -0.46 3.28
CA LEU A 655 31.01 -0.40 2.08
C LEU A 655 29.95 -1.49 2.14
N ALA A 656 28.68 -1.07 2.23
CA ALA A 656 27.53 -1.96 2.25
C ALA A 656 26.95 -2.14 0.84
N ALA A 657 26.69 -1.02 0.16
CA ALA A 657 25.97 -1.04 -1.12
C ALA A 657 26.37 0.11 -2.06
N LEU A 658 26.10 -0.08 -3.35
CA LEU A 658 25.85 0.98 -4.33
C LEU A 658 24.37 0.92 -4.72
N MET A 659 23.70 2.06 -4.83
CA MET A 659 22.43 2.17 -5.53
C MET A 659 22.65 2.82 -6.90
N VAL A 660 22.27 2.14 -7.98
CA VAL A 660 22.41 2.63 -9.36
C VAL A 660 21.09 2.49 -10.10
N THR A 661 20.75 3.43 -10.98
CA THR A 661 19.59 3.33 -11.88
C THR A 661 20.10 3.00 -13.28
N TYR A 662 19.52 2.00 -13.94
CA TYR A 662 19.94 1.63 -15.30
C TYR A 662 18.72 1.44 -16.25
N PRO A 663 18.74 1.99 -17.48
CA PRO A 663 19.57 3.14 -17.87
C PRO A 663 19.43 4.30 -16.88
N SER A 664 20.38 5.23 -16.89
CA SER A 664 20.44 6.30 -15.89
C SER A 664 19.16 7.17 -15.90
N THR A 665 18.97 7.98 -14.87
CA THR A 665 17.85 8.95 -14.81
C THR A 665 17.92 10.03 -15.90
N HIS A 666 19.05 10.16 -16.60
CA HIS A 666 19.21 10.98 -17.80
C HIS A 666 18.69 10.29 -19.07
N GLY A 667 18.31 9.01 -19.00
CA GLY A 667 17.83 8.22 -20.14
C GLY A 667 18.96 7.66 -21.02
N VAL A 668 20.14 7.44 -20.45
CA VAL A 668 21.34 6.98 -21.19
C VAL A 668 21.79 5.60 -20.70
N PHE A 669 22.14 4.73 -21.64
CA PHE A 669 22.82 3.46 -21.35
C PHE A 669 24.32 3.69 -21.19
N GLU A 670 24.82 3.56 -19.97
CA GLU A 670 26.26 3.63 -19.68
C GLU A 670 26.93 2.31 -20.10
N ASP A 671 28.05 2.39 -20.81
CA ASP A 671 28.86 1.24 -21.25
C ASP A 671 29.76 0.67 -20.13
N THR A 672 29.75 1.30 -18.96
CA THR A 672 30.59 0.95 -17.81
C THR A 672 29.84 0.21 -16.69
N ILE A 673 28.56 -0.16 -16.88
CA ILE A 673 27.75 -0.73 -15.79
C ILE A 673 28.34 -2.01 -15.17
N ARG A 674 28.92 -2.91 -15.98
CA ARG A 674 29.60 -4.12 -15.46
C ARG A 674 30.83 -3.76 -14.63
N GLU A 675 31.58 -2.75 -15.07
CA GLU A 675 32.76 -2.26 -14.38
C GLU A 675 32.40 -1.62 -13.04
N ILE A 676 31.33 -0.82 -13.01
CA ILE A 676 30.73 -0.26 -11.80
C ILE A 676 30.40 -1.37 -10.80
N CYS A 677 29.67 -2.41 -11.24
CA CYS A 677 29.34 -3.56 -10.38
C CYS A 677 30.60 -4.24 -9.84
N ARG A 678 31.59 -4.49 -10.71
CA ARG A 678 32.86 -5.14 -10.35
C ARG A 678 33.64 -4.35 -9.30
N ILE A 679 33.71 -3.01 -9.42
CA ILE A 679 34.36 -2.14 -8.44
C ILE A 679 33.73 -2.34 -7.07
N ILE A 680 32.40 -2.29 -6.98
CA ILE A 680 31.66 -2.44 -5.71
C ILE A 680 31.87 -3.82 -5.08
N HIS A 681 31.74 -4.87 -5.88
CA HIS A 681 31.95 -6.25 -5.42
C HIS A 681 33.38 -6.48 -4.94
N SER A 682 34.38 -5.91 -5.62
CA SER A 682 35.80 -6.03 -5.23
C SER A 682 36.11 -5.41 -3.86
N HIS A 683 35.30 -4.45 -3.43
CA HIS A 683 35.38 -3.80 -2.12
C HIS A 683 34.39 -4.37 -1.09
N GLY A 684 33.72 -5.48 -1.41
CA GLY A 684 32.84 -6.22 -0.51
C GLY A 684 31.42 -5.65 -0.38
N GLY A 685 31.05 -4.66 -1.19
CA GLY A 685 29.69 -4.13 -1.25
C GLY A 685 28.75 -5.00 -2.08
N GLN A 686 27.46 -4.65 -2.08
CA GLN A 686 26.43 -5.20 -2.97
C GLN A 686 25.88 -4.12 -3.91
N VAL A 687 25.31 -4.50 -5.04
CA VAL A 687 24.75 -3.59 -6.03
C VAL A 687 23.22 -3.69 -6.01
N TYR A 688 22.59 -2.62 -5.55
CA TYR A 688 21.17 -2.40 -5.71
C TYR A 688 20.90 -1.67 -7.02
N MET A 689 20.11 -2.26 -7.91
CA MET A 689 19.64 -1.59 -9.13
C MET A 689 18.21 -1.07 -8.95
N ASP A 690 18.04 0.22 -9.11
CA ASP A 690 16.74 0.85 -9.28
C ASP A 690 16.18 0.49 -10.66
N GLY A 691 15.12 -0.32 -10.66
CA GLY A 691 14.48 -0.85 -11.87
C GLY A 691 13.30 -0.02 -12.38
N ALA A 692 13.12 1.23 -11.93
CA ALA A 692 12.07 2.11 -12.45
C ALA A 692 12.17 2.32 -13.98
N ASN A 693 13.38 2.19 -14.54
CA ASN A 693 13.66 2.33 -15.98
C ASN A 693 13.65 0.99 -16.76
N MET A 694 13.12 -0.10 -16.18
CA MET A 694 13.09 -1.42 -16.82
C MET A 694 12.33 -1.46 -18.15
N ASN A 695 11.46 -0.48 -18.45
CA ASN A 695 10.79 -0.41 -19.75
C ASN A 695 11.76 -0.26 -20.94
N ALA A 696 12.99 0.19 -20.70
CA ALA A 696 14.05 0.22 -21.71
C ALA A 696 14.88 -1.09 -21.77
N GLN A 697 14.68 -2.01 -20.82
CA GLN A 697 15.49 -3.22 -20.66
C GLN A 697 14.76 -4.51 -21.01
N VAL A 698 13.46 -4.63 -20.71
CA VAL A 698 12.69 -5.88 -20.84
C VAL A 698 12.88 -6.51 -22.22
N GLY A 699 13.40 -7.73 -22.26
CA GLY A 699 13.64 -8.47 -23.51
C GLY A 699 14.92 -8.07 -24.27
N LEU A 700 15.71 -7.13 -23.75
CA LEU A 700 16.95 -6.63 -24.37
C LEU A 700 18.17 -6.87 -23.48
N CYS A 701 18.04 -6.63 -22.17
CA CYS A 701 19.09 -6.83 -21.18
C CYS A 701 18.47 -7.15 -19.81
N ARG A 702 19.27 -7.70 -18.88
CA ARG A 702 18.78 -8.16 -17.57
C ARG A 702 19.69 -7.64 -16.45
N PRO A 703 19.17 -6.96 -15.41
CA PRO A 703 19.95 -6.48 -14.27
C PRO A 703 20.87 -7.53 -13.64
N GLY A 704 20.35 -8.75 -13.43
CA GLY A 704 21.12 -9.85 -12.84
C GLY A 704 22.32 -10.26 -13.68
N ASP A 705 22.21 -10.20 -15.01
CA ASP A 705 23.33 -10.50 -15.92
C ASP A 705 24.39 -9.39 -15.96
N MET A 706 24.02 -8.16 -15.60
CA MET A 706 24.92 -7.01 -15.52
C MET A 706 25.77 -6.99 -14.23
N GLY A 707 25.40 -7.79 -13.23
CA GLY A 707 26.05 -7.84 -11.92
C GLY A 707 25.29 -7.11 -10.80
N ALA A 708 24.03 -6.75 -11.00
CA ALA A 708 23.19 -6.32 -9.88
C ALA A 708 22.89 -7.52 -8.96
N ASP A 709 22.82 -7.28 -7.65
CA ASP A 709 22.50 -8.30 -6.64
C ASP A 709 21.01 -8.31 -6.27
N VAL A 710 20.36 -7.15 -6.39
CA VAL A 710 18.93 -6.97 -6.12
C VAL A 710 18.39 -5.80 -6.93
N CYS A 711 17.14 -5.88 -7.38
CA CYS A 711 16.42 -4.74 -7.94
C CYS A 711 14.99 -4.67 -7.37
N HIS A 712 14.37 -3.49 -7.47
CA HIS A 712 12.91 -3.41 -7.44
C HIS A 712 12.37 -3.22 -8.85
N LEU A 713 11.07 -3.45 -9.02
CA LEU A 713 10.32 -3.13 -10.24
C LEU A 713 9.14 -2.22 -9.90
N ASN A 714 8.83 -1.29 -10.79
CA ASN A 714 7.56 -0.56 -10.78
C ASN A 714 6.62 -1.28 -11.75
N LEU A 715 5.76 -2.14 -11.20
CA LEU A 715 4.64 -2.74 -11.92
C LEU A 715 3.64 -1.65 -12.28
#